data_AF-A0A7K3B1G1-F1
#
_entry.id   AF-A0A7K3B1G1-F1
#
_cell.length_a   1.000
_cell.length_b   1.000
_cell.length_c   1.000
_cell.angle_alpha   90.00
_cell.angle_beta   90.00
_cell.angle_gamma   90.00
#
_symmetry.space_group_name_H-M   'P 1'
#
loop_
_entity.id
_entity.type
_entity.pdbx_description
1 polymer ?
#
loop_
_entity_poly.entity_id
_entity_poly.type
_entity_poly.pdbx_seq_one_letter_code
_entity_poly.pdbx_strand_id
1 'polypeptide(L)'
;MNCQRPGCDGTIEDVGGGELFCDTCGLAPLGAGTAVGRGGGGGGGSSQPSRATGTGPGSAASSRSSRTSGSSRSSRRSVSGRLSRSLSGGTSTASVSVRSSRSGSSGPTRGKLGAGLVNVPPIPRPDPAAAVLQDPQVPERKRFCSRGECGAPVGRGRGDHPGRTEGFCTKCGHPYSFTPKLRAGDVVHGQYEVVGCLAHGGLGWIYLAVDRAVSDRWVVLKGLLDTGDEDALAAAVSERRFLAEIEHPNIVRIYNFVEHLDPRGGTLDGYIVMEYVGGKSLKEIANERRGPDGRREPLPVDQAIAYAIEALDALGHLHSRNLLYCDFKVDNAIQTEDRLELIDMGAVRRTDDQDSPIYGTVGYQAPEVPEVGPSVASDLYTVARTLAVLTFDFQGYTNVFVDSLPDPDGIEVLSRYESFYRLLVRATDPDPGRRFASAEEMSEQLLGVLREVVALGSGKPRPALSTLFGPELRVVDTQLMAPAQDASTLGDRAANSGRRGAVPLPPAARPAGPVLPPSSPAVPGPGGYGAVVPASPFTVPAQRTAPAIPANPAAGRAVSTLDVRAAALSLPVPHVDPADPNAGFLAGLAAAAPSELVAALQAAPVQSPELRLRRVRARLDSDDAPSAVEELRRLQEEHPDDWRVVWHRGLTALVTRDDGTAALSFDAVYDAFPGEPAPKLALGVCAEVLGQLDNAAEYYRLVWTTDQSYVSAAFGLARVLLAAGDRAGSVAALESVPESSIHYTAARVAAVRARLRGRAPQEPLLDDLRAAARQVEDLQRLGLDTRLREQLSTEVLGSALDWVLAGQQGAAGVPSAQSATPGLLGRDLDERGLRFGLEHSYRVLARLADQGRTRIELVERANRLRPRTWV
;
A
#
# COMPACT_ATOMS: atom_id res chain seq x y z
N MET A 1 7.20 47.08 44.71
CA MET A 1 7.96 46.18 45.64
C MET A 1 9.02 45.47 44.83
N ASN A 2 10.25 45.27 45.30
CA ASN A 2 11.22 44.51 44.50
C ASN A 2 10.83 43.03 44.43
N CYS A 3 11.07 42.40 43.28
CA CYS A 3 10.80 41.00 43.04
C CYS A 3 11.69 40.14 43.94
N GLN A 4 11.08 39.30 44.77
CA GLN A 4 11.80 38.47 45.74
C GLN A 4 12.36 37.17 45.13
N ARG A 5 12.38 37.03 43.80
CA ARG A 5 12.85 35.80 43.14
C ARG A 5 14.37 35.88 42.88
N PRO A 6 15.11 34.78 43.10
CA PRO A 6 16.54 34.74 42.82
C PRO A 6 16.82 35.12 41.35
N GLY A 7 17.76 36.05 41.13
CA GLY A 7 18.18 36.49 39.80
C GLY A 7 17.21 37.45 39.07
N CYS A 8 16.25 38.06 39.77
CA CYS A 8 15.33 39.03 39.18
C CYS A 8 15.38 40.37 39.92
N ASP A 9 15.93 41.40 39.26
CA ASP A 9 16.06 42.76 39.80
C ASP A 9 14.82 43.63 39.56
N GLY A 10 13.72 43.04 39.08
CA GLY A 10 12.50 43.76 38.73
C GLY A 10 11.71 44.28 39.92
N THR A 11 10.81 45.22 39.65
CA THR A 11 9.81 45.74 40.57
C THR A 11 8.41 45.23 40.26
N ILE A 12 7.63 44.97 41.29
CA ILE A 12 6.25 44.54 41.22
C ILE A 12 5.37 45.76 41.02
N GLU A 13 4.65 45.74 39.91
CA GLU A 13 3.75 46.78 39.43
C GLU A 13 2.32 46.21 39.28
N ASP A 14 1.33 47.09 39.36
CA ASP A 14 -0.07 46.76 39.08
C ASP A 14 -0.28 46.85 37.57
N VAL A 15 -0.62 45.72 36.94
CA VAL A 15 -0.80 45.62 35.49
C VAL A 15 -2.27 45.80 35.07
N GLY A 16 -3.11 46.29 35.98
CA GLY A 16 -4.54 46.54 35.78
C GLY A 16 -5.42 45.45 36.39
N GLY A 17 -6.54 45.86 37.01
CA GLY A 17 -7.48 44.95 37.68
C GLY A 17 -7.11 44.56 39.11
N GLY A 18 -6.08 45.18 39.71
CA GLY A 18 -5.62 44.90 41.07
C GLY A 18 -4.69 43.68 41.19
N GLU A 19 -4.18 43.18 40.06
CA GLU A 19 -3.23 42.07 40.03
C GLU A 19 -1.79 42.60 39.93
N LEU A 20 -0.97 42.21 40.90
CA LEU A 20 0.42 42.64 41.03
C LEU A 20 1.36 41.63 40.33
N PHE A 21 2.22 42.09 39.42
CA PHE A 21 3.23 41.28 38.75
C PHE A 21 4.57 42.00 38.64
N CYS A 22 5.66 41.23 38.61
CA CYS A 22 7.00 41.78 38.38
C CYS A 22 7.18 42.30 36.93
N ASP A 23 7.64 43.54 36.78
CA ASP A 23 8.01 44.20 35.52
C ASP A 23 9.11 43.45 34.75
N THR A 24 10.01 42.74 35.43
CA THR A 24 11.10 41.98 34.84
C THR A 24 10.73 40.52 34.62
N CYS A 25 10.35 39.77 35.67
CA CYS A 25 10.07 38.32 35.52
C CYS A 25 8.61 37.95 35.22
N GLY A 26 7.67 38.89 35.30
CA GLY A 26 6.26 38.67 34.91
C GLY A 26 5.47 37.77 35.85
N LEU A 27 6.01 37.49 37.04
CA LEU A 27 5.45 36.57 38.03
C LEU A 27 4.84 37.37 39.18
N ALA A 28 3.75 36.84 39.74
CA ALA A 28 3.09 37.42 40.90
C ALA A 28 4.02 37.39 42.15
N PRO A 29 3.83 38.32 43.11
CA PRO A 29 4.57 38.33 44.36
C PRO A 29 4.48 37.00 45.10
N LEU A 30 5.61 36.52 45.63
CA LEU A 30 5.63 35.38 46.54
C LEU A 30 4.89 35.78 47.83
N GLY A 31 3.70 35.21 48.05
CA GLY A 31 2.90 35.45 49.27
C GLY A 31 1.41 35.74 49.07
N ALA A 32 0.88 35.78 47.84
CA ALA A 32 -0.57 35.94 47.61
C ALA A 32 -1.34 34.61 47.84
N GLY A 33 -1.41 34.17 49.10
CA GLY A 33 -2.28 33.08 49.55
C GLY A 33 -3.44 33.62 50.39
N THR A 34 -4.64 33.63 49.80
CA THR A 34 -5.98 33.52 50.44
C THR A 34 -6.26 34.24 51.76
N ALA A 35 -7.10 35.27 51.71
CA ALA A 35 -7.76 35.85 52.88
C ALA A 35 -9.08 35.14 53.24
N VAL A 36 -9.03 34.37 54.33
CA VAL A 36 -9.97 34.28 55.48
C VAL A 36 -11.49 34.21 55.26
N GLY A 37 -12.08 33.10 55.72
CA GLY A 37 -13.42 33.04 56.33
C GLY A 37 -13.36 32.33 57.69
N ARG A 38 -13.73 33.04 58.76
CA ARG A 38 -13.68 32.65 60.20
C ARG A 38 -14.83 31.72 60.63
N GLY A 39 -14.55 30.88 61.63
CA GLY A 39 -15.52 30.29 62.59
C GLY A 39 -15.02 28.95 63.13
N GLY A 40 -14.29 28.90 64.27
CA GLY A 40 -14.80 28.54 65.61
C GLY A 40 -14.91 27.00 65.76
N GLY A 41 -14.36 26.26 66.73
CA GLY A 41 -13.73 26.51 68.02
C GLY A 41 -13.97 25.26 68.89
N GLY A 42 -12.92 24.72 69.52
CA GLY A 42 -12.97 23.62 70.52
C GLY A 42 -12.50 22.27 69.99
N GLY A 43 -11.69 21.45 70.69
CA GLY A 43 -11.12 21.46 72.03
C GLY A 43 -10.16 20.25 72.12
N GLY A 44 -9.32 20.21 73.16
CA GLY A 44 -8.09 19.40 73.21
C GLY A 44 -8.24 17.89 73.49
N GLY A 45 -7.10 17.20 73.57
CA GLY A 45 -7.03 15.83 74.07
C GLY A 45 -5.84 15.01 73.58
N SER A 46 -4.74 15.04 74.31
CA SER A 46 -3.63 14.07 74.27
C SER A 46 -3.99 12.79 75.04
N SER A 47 -3.51 11.62 74.55
CA SER A 47 -3.05 10.41 75.29
C SER A 47 -3.64 9.06 74.82
N GLN A 48 -2.72 8.13 74.51
CA GLN A 48 -2.84 6.67 74.31
C GLN A 48 -3.35 5.90 75.58
N PRO A 49 -3.46 4.54 75.64
CA PRO A 49 -3.79 3.48 74.65
C PRO A 49 -4.86 2.46 75.16
N SER A 50 -5.26 1.52 74.28
CA SER A 50 -5.60 0.08 74.55
C SER A 50 -7.01 -0.43 74.18
N ARG A 51 -7.04 -1.23 73.11
CA ARG A 51 -7.81 -2.46 72.81
C ARG A 51 -9.30 -2.57 73.21
N ALA A 52 -10.15 -2.73 72.19
CA ALA A 52 -11.06 -3.88 72.06
C ALA A 52 -11.43 -4.14 70.59
N THR A 53 -11.71 -5.41 70.32
CA THR A 53 -11.86 -6.15 69.06
C THR A 53 -13.08 -5.78 68.20
N GLY A 54 -12.93 -5.86 66.87
CA GLY A 54 -14.05 -5.80 65.91
C GLY A 54 -13.62 -5.82 64.44
N THR A 55 -13.37 -7.03 63.93
CA THR A 55 -13.51 -7.50 62.53
C THR A 55 -13.56 -6.51 61.35
N GLY A 56 -12.55 -6.63 60.48
CA GLY A 56 -12.65 -6.34 59.04
C GLY A 56 -11.35 -6.70 58.32
N PRO A 57 -11.37 -7.42 57.18
CA PRO A 57 -10.22 -7.46 56.29
C PRO A 57 -10.51 -6.73 54.96
N GLY A 58 -9.46 -6.10 54.43
CA GLY A 58 -9.21 -6.11 53.00
C GLY A 58 -9.44 -4.81 52.24
N SER A 59 -8.39 -3.99 52.19
CA SER A 59 -7.88 -3.28 51.01
C SER A 59 -8.78 -3.27 49.75
N ALA A 60 -9.50 -2.17 49.54
CA ALA A 60 -10.07 -1.84 48.23
C ALA A 60 -9.03 -1.07 47.40
N ALA A 61 -8.23 -1.82 46.64
CA ALA A 61 -7.63 -1.32 45.42
C ALA A 61 -8.79 -1.01 44.45
N SER A 62 -9.00 0.27 44.12
CA SER A 62 -9.93 0.64 43.06
C SER A 62 -9.24 0.46 41.71
N SER A 63 -9.43 -0.74 41.17
CA SER A 63 -9.21 -1.07 39.77
C SER A 63 -10.08 -0.18 38.88
N ARG A 64 -9.48 0.88 38.32
CA ARG A 64 -10.03 1.50 37.11
C ARG A 64 -9.82 0.50 35.98
N SER A 65 -10.89 -0.18 35.64
CA SER A 65 -11.01 -1.12 34.54
C SER A 65 -10.79 -0.40 33.19
N SER A 66 -9.55 -0.41 32.73
CA SER A 66 -9.20 -0.21 31.33
C SER A 66 -9.66 -1.43 30.54
N ARG A 67 -10.92 -1.44 30.12
CA ARG A 67 -11.36 -2.29 29.00
C ARG A 67 -10.86 -1.67 27.70
N THR A 68 -9.56 -1.82 27.43
CA THR A 68 -8.96 -1.64 26.11
C THR A 68 -8.78 -3.01 25.48
N SER A 69 -9.90 -3.67 25.18
CA SER A 69 -9.92 -4.75 24.19
C SER A 69 -9.88 -4.11 22.80
N GLY A 70 -8.72 -3.56 22.45
CA GLY A 70 -8.39 -3.13 21.11
C GLY A 70 -7.67 -4.28 20.42
N SER A 71 -8.41 -5.32 20.01
CA SER A 71 -7.89 -6.17 18.96
C SER A 71 -7.63 -5.28 17.75
N SER A 72 -6.42 -5.35 17.21
CA SER A 72 -6.04 -4.76 15.93
C SER A 72 -7.15 -5.08 14.93
N ARG A 73 -7.99 -4.09 14.64
CA ARG A 73 -9.05 -4.20 13.65
C ARG A 73 -8.34 -4.27 12.31
N SER A 74 -8.02 -5.50 11.90
CA SER A 74 -7.77 -5.90 10.52
C SER A 74 -8.58 -5.01 9.59
N SER A 75 -7.88 -4.44 8.60
CA SER A 75 -8.40 -3.61 7.53
C SER A 75 -9.86 -3.95 7.23
N ARG A 76 -10.78 -3.07 7.60
CA ARG A 76 -12.21 -3.39 7.49
C ARG A 76 -12.70 -3.37 6.06
N ARG A 77 -11.94 -2.82 5.10
CA ARG A 77 -12.46 -2.51 3.76
C ARG A 77 -11.45 -2.40 2.62
N SER A 78 -10.18 -2.76 2.80
CA SER A 78 -9.39 -3.19 1.64
C SER A 78 -10.12 -4.35 0.94
N VAL A 79 -9.82 -4.62 -0.32
CA VAL A 79 -10.39 -5.78 -1.05
C VAL A 79 -10.23 -7.06 -0.21
N SER A 80 -9.14 -7.17 0.56
CA SER A 80 -8.98 -8.26 1.53
C SER A 80 -9.81 -8.18 2.81
N GLY A 81 -10.13 -7.00 3.32
CA GLY A 81 -11.15 -6.84 4.39
C GLY A 81 -12.55 -7.31 3.98
N ARG A 82 -12.82 -7.42 2.67
CA ARG A 82 -14.02 -8.05 2.11
C ARG A 82 -13.84 -9.57 1.96
N LEU A 83 -12.67 -10.06 1.56
CA LEU A 83 -12.30 -11.49 1.53
C LEU A 83 -12.41 -12.13 2.93
N SER A 84 -11.91 -11.48 3.97
CA SER A 84 -11.92 -11.98 5.36
C SER A 84 -13.33 -12.03 5.98
N ARG A 85 -14.26 -11.17 5.53
CA ARG A 85 -15.65 -11.13 6.03
C ARG A 85 -16.52 -12.27 5.49
N SER A 86 -16.33 -12.70 4.25
CA SER A 86 -17.03 -13.88 3.72
C SER A 86 -16.62 -15.19 4.41
N LEU A 87 -15.50 -15.18 5.14
CA LEU A 87 -14.87 -16.35 5.75
C LEU A 87 -14.98 -16.38 7.28
N SER A 88 -15.76 -15.46 7.88
CA SER A 88 -15.86 -15.31 9.34
C SER A 88 -16.65 -16.44 10.01
N GLY A 89 -15.96 -17.58 10.15
CA GLY A 89 -16.26 -18.70 11.03
C GLY A 89 -14.95 -19.23 11.62
N GLY A 90 -14.45 -18.57 12.68
CA GLY A 90 -13.47 -19.12 13.61
C GLY A 90 -12.09 -19.53 13.04
N THR A 91 -11.28 -18.60 12.57
CA THR A 91 -9.81 -18.79 12.48
C THR A 91 -9.08 -17.50 12.87
N SER A 92 -8.02 -17.64 13.67
CA SER A 92 -7.19 -16.53 14.14
C SER A 92 -6.44 -15.89 12.97
N THR A 93 -6.50 -14.56 12.87
CA THR A 93 -5.64 -13.76 11.99
C THR A 93 -4.20 -13.90 12.47
N ALA A 94 -3.40 -14.71 11.77
CA ALA A 94 -1.98 -14.85 12.05
C ALA A 94 -1.24 -13.63 11.50
N SER A 95 -0.61 -12.86 12.39
CA SER A 95 0.35 -11.81 12.02
C SER A 95 1.69 -12.45 11.68
N VAL A 96 2.33 -12.00 10.62
CA VAL A 96 3.62 -12.52 10.15
C VAL A 96 4.72 -11.55 10.60
N SER A 97 5.78 -12.04 11.24
CA SER A 97 6.93 -11.21 11.59
C SER A 97 8.08 -11.48 10.61
N VAL A 98 8.51 -10.44 9.88
CA VAL A 98 9.52 -10.60 8.83
C VAL A 98 10.91 -10.47 9.47
N ARG A 99 11.66 -11.57 9.54
CA ARG A 99 13.13 -11.52 9.69
C ARG A 99 13.75 -11.70 8.31
N SER A 100 14.04 -10.60 7.62
CA SER A 100 14.82 -10.62 6.38
C SER A 100 16.31 -10.79 6.72
N SER A 101 16.98 -11.73 6.04
CA SER A 101 18.43 -11.83 6.06
C SER A 101 19.02 -10.72 5.19
N ARG A 102 20.07 -10.06 5.69
CA ARG A 102 20.77 -8.95 5.00
C ARG A 102 21.24 -9.41 3.62
N SER A 103 20.63 -8.88 2.56
CA SER A 103 21.12 -9.05 1.19
C SER A 103 22.00 -7.85 0.81
N GLY A 104 23.07 -8.10 0.04
CA GLY A 104 24.09 -7.10 -0.26
C GLY A 104 23.62 -6.04 -1.25
N SER A 105 23.99 -4.80 -0.96
CA SER A 105 23.57 -3.56 -1.66
C SER A 105 23.79 -3.59 -3.18
N SER A 106 22.78 -3.16 -3.92
CA SER A 106 22.98 -2.48 -5.21
C SER A 106 22.95 -0.97 -4.95
N GLY A 107 24.06 -0.28 -5.24
CA GLY A 107 24.25 1.13 -4.88
C GLY A 107 23.29 2.10 -5.57
N PRO A 108 23.07 3.30 -5.01
CA PRO A 108 22.12 4.27 -5.52
C PRO A 108 22.50 4.75 -6.93
N THR A 109 21.50 4.83 -7.80
CA THR A 109 21.60 5.58 -9.05
C THR A 109 21.68 7.07 -8.69
N ARG A 110 22.83 7.67 -9.00
CA ARG A 110 23.18 9.05 -8.60
C ARG A 110 22.15 10.09 -9.03
N GLY A 111 21.65 10.86 -8.06
CA GLY A 111 21.23 12.26 -8.20
C GLY A 111 19.90 12.54 -8.88
N LYS A 112 18.89 11.66 -8.80
CA LYS A 112 17.53 11.99 -9.26
C LYS A 112 16.48 11.49 -8.28
N LEU A 113 15.77 12.44 -7.66
CA LEU A 113 14.54 12.19 -6.89
C LEU A 113 13.62 11.20 -7.63
N GLY A 114 13.25 10.13 -6.92
CA GLY A 114 12.29 9.14 -7.42
C GLY A 114 12.88 8.09 -8.36
N ALA A 115 14.18 7.80 -8.29
CA ALA A 115 14.85 6.71 -9.02
C ALA A 115 14.60 6.72 -10.55
N GLY A 116 14.40 7.92 -11.12
CA GLY A 116 14.06 8.11 -12.54
C GLY A 116 12.63 7.70 -12.94
N LEU A 117 11.78 7.32 -11.98
CA LEU A 117 10.36 7.00 -12.19
C LEU A 117 9.46 8.23 -12.13
N VAL A 118 9.87 9.24 -11.36
CA VAL A 118 9.08 10.45 -11.07
C VAL A 118 9.83 11.68 -11.56
N ASN A 119 9.09 12.66 -12.06
CA ASN A 119 9.65 13.98 -12.36
C ASN A 119 9.34 14.93 -11.21
N VAL A 120 10.33 15.20 -10.35
CA VAL A 120 10.21 16.20 -9.29
C VAL A 120 10.82 17.51 -9.78
N PRO A 121 10.07 18.62 -9.85
CA PRO A 121 10.61 19.90 -10.28
C PRO A 121 11.79 20.33 -9.41
N PRO A 122 12.94 20.72 -9.99
CA PRO A 122 14.09 21.12 -9.21
C PRO A 122 13.82 22.45 -8.51
N ILE A 123 14.35 22.61 -7.30
CA ILE A 123 14.26 23.86 -6.55
C ILE A 123 15.60 24.59 -6.65
N PRO A 124 15.66 25.78 -7.29
CA PRO A 124 16.90 26.53 -7.40
C PRO A 124 17.49 26.81 -6.02
N ARG A 125 18.81 26.72 -5.89
CA ARG A 125 19.51 27.16 -4.68
C ARG A 125 19.53 28.70 -4.67
N PRO A 126 18.79 29.37 -3.76
CA PRO A 126 18.81 30.82 -3.69
C PRO A 126 20.18 31.32 -3.21
N ASP A 127 20.48 32.59 -3.47
CA ASP A 127 21.61 33.28 -2.85
C ASP A 127 21.45 33.18 -1.31
N PRO A 128 22.43 32.62 -0.58
CA PRO A 128 22.34 32.47 0.87
C PRO A 128 22.04 33.79 1.60
N ALA A 129 22.59 34.91 1.12
CA ALA A 129 22.36 36.22 1.73
C ALA A 129 20.88 36.65 1.63
N ALA A 130 20.17 36.24 0.58
CA ALA A 130 18.75 36.54 0.41
C ALA A 130 17.84 35.76 1.37
N ALA A 131 18.36 34.69 2.00
CA ALA A 131 17.62 33.92 3.01
C ALA A 131 17.62 34.57 4.40
N VAL A 132 18.42 35.62 4.62
CA VAL A 132 18.50 36.33 5.90
C VAL A 132 17.23 37.14 6.13
N LEU A 133 16.64 36.97 7.31
CA LEU A 133 15.45 37.70 7.76
C LEU A 133 15.78 39.18 7.95
N GLN A 134 14.97 40.05 7.33
CA GLN A 134 15.12 41.50 7.48
C GLN A 134 14.74 42.00 8.89
N ASP A 135 13.70 41.42 9.48
CA ASP A 135 13.25 41.72 10.85
C ASP A 135 13.10 40.40 11.64
N PRO A 136 14.16 39.93 12.31
CA PRO A 136 14.16 38.66 13.02
C PRO A 136 13.32 38.76 14.30
N GLN A 137 12.03 38.45 14.18
CA GLN A 137 11.10 38.39 15.31
C GLN A 137 10.31 37.09 15.31
N VAL A 138 10.13 36.50 16.50
CA VAL A 138 9.19 35.39 16.70
C VAL A 138 7.79 35.96 16.94
N PRO A 139 6.81 35.71 16.05
CA PRO A 139 5.45 36.17 16.26
C PRO A 139 4.86 35.57 17.54
N GLU A 140 4.06 36.33 18.29
CA GLU A 140 3.51 35.87 19.58
C GLU A 140 2.83 34.51 19.49
N ARG A 141 2.04 34.26 18.44
CA ARG A 141 1.37 32.97 18.23
C ARG A 141 2.31 31.76 18.17
N LYS A 142 3.60 31.97 17.87
CA LYS A 142 4.64 30.94 17.75
C LYS A 142 5.54 30.84 19.00
N ARG A 143 5.31 31.63 20.05
CA ARG A 143 6.14 31.63 21.26
C ARG A 143 5.67 30.54 22.23
N PHE A 144 6.45 29.50 22.45
CA PHE A 144 6.11 28.42 23.38
C PHE A 144 7.29 28.14 24.32
N CYS A 145 6.99 27.66 25.52
CA CYS A 145 8.02 27.25 26.45
C CYS A 145 8.83 26.09 25.85
N SER A 146 10.15 26.25 25.79
CA SER A 146 11.11 25.29 25.24
C SER A 146 11.26 24.03 26.09
N ARG A 147 10.82 24.04 27.35
CA ARG A 147 10.84 22.85 28.22
C ARG A 147 9.85 21.81 27.70
N GLY A 148 10.36 20.65 27.28
CA GLY A 148 9.61 19.59 26.60
C GLY A 148 8.32 19.16 27.30
N GLU A 149 8.33 19.02 28.62
CA GLU A 149 7.15 18.64 29.42
C GLU A 149 6.10 19.77 29.56
N CYS A 150 6.47 21.02 29.29
CA CYS A 150 5.63 22.18 29.56
C CYS A 150 4.83 22.63 28.33
N GLY A 151 5.53 22.97 27.24
CA GLY A 151 4.95 23.43 25.96
C GLY A 151 3.98 24.62 26.05
N ALA A 152 3.91 25.33 27.17
CA ALA A 152 2.88 26.34 27.40
C ALA A 152 3.09 27.58 26.51
N PRO A 153 2.01 28.27 26.08
CA PRO A 153 2.11 29.60 25.48
C PRO A 153 2.84 30.58 26.42
N VAL A 154 3.89 31.24 25.95
CA VAL A 154 4.69 32.22 26.73
C VAL A 154 4.87 33.52 25.96
N GLY A 155 5.10 34.64 26.65
CA GLY A 155 5.31 35.92 25.97
C GLY A 155 4.13 36.36 25.09
N ARG A 156 2.90 36.11 25.57
CA ARG A 156 1.64 36.57 24.95
C ARG A 156 1.28 37.96 25.48
N GLY A 157 0.74 38.81 24.62
CA GLY A 157 0.21 40.11 25.00
C GLY A 157 -1.01 40.00 25.91
N ARG A 158 -1.25 41.05 26.71
CA ARG A 158 -2.43 41.18 27.59
C ARG A 158 -2.97 42.60 27.48
N GLY A 159 -4.23 42.74 27.08
CA GLY A 159 -4.82 44.05 26.81
C GLY A 159 -4.02 44.80 25.74
N ASP A 160 -3.61 46.03 26.06
CA ASP A 160 -2.80 46.89 25.18
C ASP A 160 -1.28 46.64 25.28
N HIS A 161 -0.83 45.71 26.12
CA HIS A 161 0.60 45.43 26.30
C HIS A 161 1.05 44.29 25.37
N PRO A 162 2.07 44.51 24.52
CA PRO A 162 2.62 43.45 23.68
C PRO A 162 3.27 42.37 24.55
N GLY A 163 3.24 41.14 24.07
CA GLY A 163 3.87 40.02 24.74
C GLY A 163 5.38 40.18 24.80
N ARG A 164 5.97 39.90 25.97
CA ARG A 164 7.42 39.98 26.17
C ARG A 164 8.16 38.98 25.28
N THR A 165 9.32 39.37 24.78
CA THR A 165 10.22 38.50 24.00
C THR A 165 11.15 37.69 24.89
N GLU A 166 11.29 38.07 26.16
CA GLU A 166 12.13 37.40 27.14
C GLU A 166 11.42 37.34 28.49
N GLY A 167 11.73 36.34 29.31
CA GLY A 167 11.20 36.22 30.67
C GLY A 167 11.16 34.77 31.14
N PHE A 168 10.24 34.47 32.06
CA PHE A 168 10.06 33.13 32.60
C PHE A 168 8.67 32.58 32.29
N CYS A 169 8.59 31.29 31.97
CA CYS A 169 7.32 30.61 31.76
C CYS A 169 6.49 30.67 33.04
N THR A 170 5.28 31.21 32.96
CA THR A 170 4.39 31.36 34.12
C THR A 170 3.89 30.02 34.66
N LYS A 171 3.95 28.95 33.85
CA LYS A 171 3.52 27.59 34.24
C LYS A 171 4.62 26.80 34.96
N CYS A 172 5.86 26.83 34.46
CA CYS A 172 6.95 25.98 34.96
C CYS A 172 8.19 26.74 35.46
N GLY A 173 8.22 28.07 35.32
CA GLY A 173 9.35 28.91 35.71
C GLY A 173 10.58 28.81 34.81
N HIS A 174 10.54 28.04 33.71
CA HIS A 174 11.68 27.93 32.78
C HIS A 174 11.92 29.25 32.04
N PRO A 175 13.17 29.77 31.97
CA PRO A 175 13.46 30.97 31.19
C PRO A 175 13.14 30.76 29.72
N TYR A 176 12.74 31.83 29.04
CA TYR A 176 12.61 31.86 27.59
C TYR A 176 13.21 33.16 27.05
N SER A 177 13.85 33.07 25.89
CA SER A 177 14.25 34.21 25.09
C SER A 177 13.93 33.95 23.61
N PHE A 178 13.28 34.92 22.99
CA PHE A 178 12.96 34.94 21.56
C PHE A 178 13.79 36.00 20.81
N THR A 179 14.78 36.60 21.45
CA THR A 179 15.68 37.57 20.84
C THR A 179 16.92 36.89 20.23
N PRO A 180 17.42 37.39 19.09
CA PRO A 180 18.68 36.89 18.54
C PRO A 180 19.86 37.13 19.50
N LYS A 181 20.53 36.04 19.86
CA LYS A 181 21.79 36.06 20.63
C LYS A 181 22.94 36.62 19.80
N LEU A 182 23.04 36.23 18.53
CA LEU A 182 24.05 36.75 17.58
C LEU A 182 23.45 37.83 16.67
N ARG A 183 24.26 38.83 16.31
CA ARG A 183 23.92 39.92 15.38
C ARG A 183 24.81 39.87 14.15
N ALA A 184 24.35 40.50 13.08
CA ALA A 184 25.16 40.70 11.89
C ALA A 184 26.48 41.43 12.23
N GLY A 185 27.60 40.90 11.77
CA GLY A 185 28.96 41.38 12.06
C GLY A 185 29.63 40.74 13.27
N ASP A 186 28.91 39.98 14.11
CA ASP A 186 29.54 39.22 15.19
C ASP A 186 30.47 38.13 14.61
N VAL A 187 31.66 37.96 15.19
CA VAL A 187 32.61 36.92 14.76
C VAL A 187 32.68 35.84 15.83
N VAL A 188 32.01 34.72 15.57
CA VAL A 188 31.97 33.56 16.46
C VAL A 188 33.27 32.77 16.36
N HIS A 189 33.88 32.47 17.51
CA HIS A 189 35.14 31.73 17.63
C HIS A 189 36.30 32.31 16.78
N GLY A 190 36.27 33.61 16.50
CA GLY A 190 37.27 34.26 15.63
C GLY A 190 37.28 33.79 14.16
N GLN A 191 36.29 32.99 13.74
CA GLN A 191 36.27 32.32 12.44
C GLN A 191 34.99 32.58 11.64
N TYR A 192 33.83 32.58 12.29
CA TYR A 192 32.53 32.62 11.61
C TYR A 192 31.90 33.99 11.75
N GLU A 193 31.89 34.76 10.66
CA GLU A 193 31.26 36.08 10.64
C GLU A 193 29.76 35.97 10.36
N VAL A 194 28.95 36.32 11.35
CA VAL A 194 27.50 36.23 11.30
C VAL A 194 26.94 37.27 10.34
N VAL A 195 26.09 36.83 9.42
CA VAL A 195 25.40 37.70 8.45
C VAL A 195 24.00 38.06 8.95
N GLY A 196 23.32 37.12 9.62
CA GLY A 196 22.02 37.38 10.26
C GLY A 196 21.22 36.10 10.53
N CYS A 197 19.97 36.26 10.94
CA CYS A 197 19.10 35.13 11.27
C CYS A 197 18.40 34.56 10.04
N LEU A 198 18.35 33.24 9.93
CA LEU A 198 17.60 32.52 8.90
C LEU A 198 16.21 32.10 9.39
N ALA A 199 16.15 31.54 10.59
CA ALA A 199 14.93 30.97 11.15
C ALA A 199 14.99 30.89 12.67
N HIS A 200 13.84 30.62 13.30
CA HIS A 200 13.74 30.32 14.73
C HIS A 200 13.07 28.96 14.92
N GLY A 201 13.73 28.05 15.64
CA GLY A 201 13.26 26.69 15.93
C GLY A 201 13.10 26.40 17.42
N GLY A 202 12.98 25.12 17.78
CA GLY A 202 12.83 24.69 19.18
C GLY A 202 14.06 24.95 20.07
N LEU A 203 15.24 25.03 19.45
CA LEU A 203 16.53 25.30 20.11
C LEU A 203 16.98 26.77 19.97
N GLY A 204 16.07 27.66 19.56
CA GLY A 204 16.33 29.08 19.37
C GLY A 204 16.62 29.47 17.92
N TRP A 205 17.33 30.58 17.75
CA TRP A 205 17.65 31.16 16.44
C TRP A 205 18.72 30.36 15.68
N ILE A 206 18.55 30.32 14.36
CA ILE A 206 19.46 29.73 13.38
C ILE A 206 20.06 30.89 12.59
N TYR A 207 21.38 30.92 12.47
CA TYR A 207 22.12 32.05 11.88
C TYR A 207 22.86 31.62 10.62
N LEU A 208 22.93 32.51 9.64
CA LEU A 208 23.84 32.42 8.51
C LEU A 208 25.16 33.09 8.88
N ALA A 209 26.28 32.46 8.51
CA ALA A 209 27.59 33.06 8.64
C ALA A 209 28.52 32.68 7.47
N VAL A 210 29.64 33.39 7.39
CA VAL A 210 30.74 33.12 6.48
C VAL A 210 31.91 32.53 7.27
N ASP A 211 32.38 31.36 6.87
CA ASP A 211 33.58 30.73 7.43
C ASP A 211 34.84 31.36 6.80
N ARG A 212 35.44 32.32 7.51
CA ARG A 212 36.60 33.09 7.05
C ARG A 212 37.87 32.25 6.92
N ALA A 213 37.94 31.09 7.57
CA ALA A 213 39.11 30.22 7.49
C ALA A 213 39.08 29.27 6.28
N VAL A 214 37.91 29.06 5.67
CA VAL A 214 37.73 28.08 4.59
C VAL A 214 37.02 28.71 3.39
N SER A 215 37.77 29.43 2.55
CA SER A 215 37.32 29.99 1.26
C SER A 215 36.03 30.82 1.33
N ASP A 216 35.79 31.52 2.45
CA ASP A 216 34.58 32.33 2.67
C ASP A 216 33.28 31.55 2.37
N ARG A 217 33.24 30.25 2.67
CA ARG A 217 32.04 29.43 2.44
C ARG A 217 30.91 29.80 3.39
N TRP A 218 29.68 29.62 2.93
CA TRP A 218 28.48 29.79 3.73
C TRP A 218 28.27 28.65 4.70
N VAL A 219 28.01 28.99 5.96
CA VAL A 219 27.71 28.03 7.04
C VAL A 219 26.49 28.48 7.84
N VAL A 220 25.91 27.53 8.55
CA VAL A 220 24.80 27.77 9.49
C VAL A 220 25.27 27.51 10.91
N LEU A 221 24.94 28.43 11.82
CA LEU A 221 25.15 28.26 13.25
C LEU A 221 23.80 28.02 13.94
N LYS A 222 23.73 26.99 14.76
CA LYS A 222 22.56 26.68 15.60
C LYS A 222 23.01 26.50 17.03
N GLY A 223 22.32 27.14 17.98
CA GLY A 223 22.63 27.02 19.39
C GLY A 223 22.41 25.59 19.90
N LEU A 224 23.33 25.10 20.71
CA LEU A 224 23.15 23.92 21.55
C LEU A 224 22.39 24.36 22.81
N LEU A 225 21.60 23.46 23.41
CA LEU A 225 20.73 23.79 24.55
C LEU A 225 21.49 24.52 25.67
N ASP A 226 20.79 25.47 26.28
CA ASP A 226 21.21 26.35 27.38
C ASP A 226 21.67 25.54 28.60
N THR A 227 22.96 25.16 28.64
CA THR A 227 23.50 24.36 29.75
C THR A 227 23.87 25.19 30.97
N GLY A 228 24.00 26.51 30.86
CA GLY A 228 24.32 27.42 31.97
C GLY A 228 25.64 27.15 32.72
N ASP A 229 26.31 26.05 32.39
CA ASP A 229 27.50 25.49 33.01
C ASP A 229 28.46 25.05 31.89
N GLU A 230 29.73 25.48 32.01
CA GLU A 230 30.80 25.22 31.05
C GLU A 230 31.12 23.71 30.96
N ASP A 231 31.07 23.00 32.09
CA ASP A 231 31.34 21.56 32.12
C ASP A 231 30.24 20.75 31.41
N ALA A 232 28.98 21.20 31.54
CA ALA A 232 27.85 20.61 30.85
C ALA A 232 27.87 20.90 29.33
N LEU A 233 28.38 22.07 28.93
CA LEU A 233 28.56 22.41 27.51
C LEU A 233 29.66 21.55 26.87
N ALA A 234 30.80 21.42 27.55
CA ALA A 234 31.93 20.61 27.10
C ALA A 234 31.55 19.12 26.99
N ALA A 235 30.75 18.61 27.93
CA ALA A 235 30.19 17.25 27.87
C ALA A 235 29.24 17.09 26.67
N ALA A 236 28.32 18.03 26.45
CA ALA A 236 27.37 17.99 25.33
C ALA A 236 28.08 18.07 23.96
N VAL A 237 29.15 18.87 23.85
CA VAL A 237 29.98 18.93 22.64
C VAL A 237 30.73 17.61 22.45
N SER A 238 31.35 17.06 23.50
CA SER A 238 32.08 15.79 23.41
C SER A 238 31.16 14.62 23.03
N GLU A 239 29.92 14.59 23.54
CA GLU A 239 28.92 13.58 23.21
C GLU A 239 28.46 13.64 21.75
N ARG A 240 28.56 14.81 21.11
CA ARG A 240 28.08 15.04 19.73
C ARG A 240 29.16 15.05 18.66
N ARG A 241 30.45 14.88 19.02
CA ARG A 241 31.57 14.88 18.06
C ARG A 241 31.43 13.86 16.95
N PHE A 242 30.82 12.71 17.22
CA PHE A 242 30.60 11.65 16.22
C PHE A 242 29.75 12.14 15.02
N LEU A 243 28.94 13.19 15.20
CA LEU A 243 28.13 13.74 14.12
C LEU A 243 28.98 14.39 13.01
N ALA A 244 30.19 14.85 13.33
CA ALA A 244 31.12 15.41 12.33
C ALA A 244 31.75 14.34 11.42
N GLU A 245 31.68 13.06 11.81
CA GLU A 245 32.19 11.94 11.02
C GLU A 245 31.17 11.41 10.00
N ILE A 246 29.93 11.91 10.05
CA ILE A 246 28.85 11.48 9.15
C ILE A 246 28.99 12.20 7.82
N GLU A 247 29.21 11.43 6.76
CA GLU A 247 29.23 11.91 5.38
C GLU A 247 28.24 11.13 4.52
N HIS A 248 27.18 11.82 4.08
CA HIS A 248 26.17 11.27 3.19
C HIS A 248 25.59 12.38 2.30
N PRO A 249 25.32 12.15 1.00
CA PRO A 249 24.77 13.18 0.11
C PRO A 249 23.41 13.74 0.54
N ASN A 250 22.62 12.94 1.27
CA ASN A 250 21.30 13.33 1.77
C ASN A 250 21.29 13.75 3.26
N ILE A 251 22.45 13.99 3.87
CA ILE A 251 22.56 14.44 5.27
C ILE A 251 23.44 15.70 5.32
N VAL A 252 22.98 16.72 6.03
CA VAL A 252 23.74 17.96 6.21
C VAL A 252 25.11 17.66 6.85
N ARG A 253 26.16 18.26 6.28
CA ARG A 253 27.51 18.12 6.82
C ARG A 253 27.68 18.99 8.05
N ILE A 254 28.15 18.40 9.15
CA ILE A 254 28.56 19.14 10.34
C ILE A 254 30.06 19.41 10.25
N TYR A 255 30.44 20.68 10.34
CA TYR A 255 31.83 21.10 10.21
C TYR A 255 32.52 21.25 11.54
N ASN A 256 31.85 21.80 12.55
CA ASN A 256 32.49 22.09 13.82
C ASN A 256 31.47 22.27 14.97
N PHE A 257 31.98 22.27 16.20
CA PHE A 257 31.29 22.69 17.41
C PHE A 257 32.12 23.79 18.06
N VAL A 258 31.52 24.95 18.29
CA VAL A 258 32.24 26.12 18.78
C VAL A 258 31.53 26.79 19.94
N GLU A 259 32.30 27.48 20.76
CA GLU A 259 31.79 28.24 21.90
C GLU A 259 31.96 29.73 21.61
N HIS A 260 30.99 30.52 22.08
CA HIS A 260 31.01 31.97 21.96
C HIS A 260 30.51 32.61 23.25
N LEU A 261 31.31 33.51 23.79
CA LEU A 261 30.90 34.33 24.93
C LEU A 261 29.94 35.40 24.42
N ASP A 262 28.68 35.38 24.88
CA ASP A 262 27.74 36.46 24.60
C ASP A 262 28.24 37.75 25.28
N PRO A 263 28.62 38.79 24.51
CA PRO A 263 29.12 40.04 25.08
C PRO A 263 28.08 40.79 25.92
N ARG A 264 26.79 40.47 25.76
CA ARG A 264 25.66 41.14 26.41
C ARG A 264 25.17 40.40 27.65
N GLY A 265 25.12 39.06 27.58
CA GLY A 265 24.69 38.20 28.69
C GLY A 265 25.83 37.70 29.58
N GLY A 266 27.08 37.76 29.13
CA GLY A 266 28.25 37.23 29.85
C GLY A 266 28.27 35.69 29.95
N THR A 267 27.41 34.99 29.22
CA THR A 267 27.28 33.53 29.22
C THR A 267 28.03 32.92 28.04
N LEU A 268 28.69 31.78 28.27
CA LEU A 268 29.33 30.99 27.22
C LEU A 268 28.28 30.09 26.56
N ASP A 269 27.98 30.34 25.29
CA ASP A 269 27.00 29.57 24.51
C ASP A 269 27.72 28.70 23.48
N GLY A 270 27.29 27.43 23.35
CA GLY A 270 27.78 26.53 22.31
C GLY A 270 26.94 26.57 21.04
N TYR A 271 27.59 26.42 19.90
CA TYR A 271 27.00 26.41 18.58
C TYR A 271 27.50 25.20 17.79
N ILE A 272 26.59 24.54 17.08
CA ILE A 272 26.94 23.61 16.02
C ILE A 272 27.06 24.38 14.70
N VAL A 273 28.17 24.17 13.99
CA VAL A 273 28.46 24.76 12.69
C VAL A 273 28.24 23.69 11.62
N MET A 274 27.34 23.97 10.68
CA MET A 274 26.94 23.02 9.63
C MET A 274 26.89 23.68 8.25
N GLU A 275 26.80 22.86 7.21
CA GLU A 275 26.59 23.32 5.83
C GLU A 275 25.30 24.14 5.69
N TYR A 276 25.37 25.22 4.90
CA TYR A 276 24.17 25.92 4.46
C TYR A 276 23.47 25.13 3.34
N VAL A 277 22.31 24.56 3.67
CA VAL A 277 21.43 23.88 2.71
C VAL A 277 20.41 24.87 2.15
N GLY A 278 20.60 25.28 0.89
CA GLY A 278 19.70 26.22 0.22
C GLY A 278 18.63 25.49 -0.57
N GLY A 279 17.36 25.83 -0.39
CA GLY A 279 16.24 25.14 -1.03
C GLY A 279 14.93 25.44 -0.30
N LYS A 280 13.97 24.52 -0.39
CA LYS A 280 12.72 24.58 0.39
C LYS A 280 12.53 23.33 1.22
N SER A 281 12.09 23.51 2.46
CA SER A 281 11.65 22.40 3.30
C SER A 281 10.43 21.70 2.69
N LEU A 282 10.25 20.40 2.95
CA LEU A 282 9.04 19.69 2.56
C LEU A 282 7.77 20.34 3.14
N LYS A 283 7.90 20.97 4.30
CA LYS A 283 6.85 21.80 4.91
C LYS A 283 6.48 23.01 4.07
N GLU A 284 7.46 23.77 3.57
CA GLU A 284 7.21 24.91 2.69
C GLU A 284 6.57 24.44 1.38
N ILE A 285 7.12 23.40 0.77
CA ILE A 285 6.56 22.79 -0.45
C ILE A 285 5.09 22.40 -0.24
N ALA A 286 4.78 21.70 0.87
CA ALA A 286 3.41 21.32 1.21
C ALA A 286 2.49 22.52 1.55
N ASN A 287 3.05 23.63 2.05
CA ASN A 287 2.30 24.82 2.41
C ASN A 287 2.09 25.80 1.25
N GLU A 288 2.93 25.76 0.23
CA GLU A 288 2.75 26.58 -0.97
C GLU A 288 1.69 26.00 -1.90
N ARG A 289 1.47 24.67 -1.86
CA ARG A 289 0.42 24.01 -2.63
C ARG A 289 -0.97 24.36 -2.08
N ARG A 290 -1.70 25.17 -2.83
CA ARG A 290 -3.08 25.58 -2.52
C ARG A 290 -3.97 25.35 -3.73
N GLY A 291 -5.11 24.72 -3.52
CA GLY A 291 -6.13 24.52 -4.54
C GLY A 291 -6.84 25.83 -4.90
N PRO A 292 -7.70 25.82 -5.95
CA PRO A 292 -8.46 27.00 -6.37
C PRO A 292 -9.36 27.60 -5.27
N ASP A 293 -9.74 26.78 -4.30
CA ASP A 293 -10.55 27.16 -3.13
C ASP A 293 -9.70 27.67 -1.94
N GLY A 294 -8.37 27.80 -2.13
CA GLY A 294 -7.43 28.22 -1.11
C GLY A 294 -7.13 27.15 -0.05
N ARG A 295 -7.67 25.94 -0.18
CA ARG A 295 -7.36 24.83 0.74
C ARG A 295 -6.00 24.23 0.42
N ARG A 296 -5.41 23.55 1.40
CA ARG A 296 -4.18 22.79 1.19
C ARG A 296 -4.41 21.74 0.12
N GLU A 297 -3.55 21.74 -0.88
CA GLU A 297 -3.51 20.68 -1.89
C GLU A 297 -2.37 19.71 -1.52
N PRO A 298 -2.67 18.46 -1.15
CA PRO A 298 -1.64 17.47 -0.83
C PRO A 298 -0.67 17.24 -2.00
N LEU A 299 0.51 16.70 -1.70
CA LEU A 299 1.44 16.30 -2.74
C LEU A 299 0.93 15.06 -3.47
N PRO A 300 1.20 14.94 -4.79
CA PRO A 300 1.10 13.68 -5.49
C PRO A 300 1.86 12.56 -4.75
N VAL A 301 1.24 11.38 -4.66
CA VAL A 301 1.78 10.25 -3.89
C VAL A 301 3.16 9.83 -4.39
N ASP A 302 3.35 9.79 -5.71
CA ASP A 302 4.62 9.49 -6.36
C ASP A 302 5.74 10.47 -5.97
N GLN A 303 5.44 11.77 -5.90
CA GLN A 303 6.40 12.78 -5.43
C GLN A 303 6.73 12.61 -3.94
N ALA A 304 5.74 12.36 -3.09
CA ALA A 304 5.98 12.14 -1.66
C ALA A 304 6.82 10.87 -1.40
N ILE A 305 6.54 9.80 -2.15
CA ILE A 305 7.33 8.57 -2.11
C ILE A 305 8.77 8.82 -2.56
N ALA A 306 8.98 9.62 -3.61
CA ALA A 306 10.33 9.97 -4.09
C ALA A 306 11.19 10.61 -2.98
N TYR A 307 10.63 11.52 -2.17
CA TYR A 307 11.33 12.08 -1.01
C TYR A 307 11.59 11.03 0.07
N ALA A 308 10.62 10.19 0.38
CA ALA A 308 10.78 9.17 1.41
C ALA A 308 11.85 8.13 1.06
N ILE A 309 12.01 7.76 -0.23
CA ILE A 309 13.09 6.86 -0.68
C ILE A 309 14.47 7.47 -0.41
N GLU A 310 14.69 8.76 -0.71
CA GLU A 310 15.96 9.43 -0.40
C GLU A 310 16.21 9.58 1.10
N ALA A 311 15.14 9.85 1.87
CA ALA A 311 15.24 9.86 3.33
C ALA A 311 15.62 8.48 3.89
N LEU A 312 15.04 7.40 3.34
CA LEU A 312 15.35 6.03 3.76
C LEU A 312 16.80 5.64 3.45
N ASP A 313 17.40 6.15 2.36
CA ASP A 313 18.82 5.96 2.07
C ASP A 313 19.70 6.59 3.16
N ALA A 314 19.39 7.85 3.54
CA ALA A 314 20.06 8.54 4.65
C ALA A 314 19.87 7.81 6.00
N LEU A 315 18.65 7.38 6.32
CA LEU A 315 18.37 6.65 7.55
C LEU A 315 19.08 5.29 7.58
N GLY A 316 19.10 4.56 6.46
CA GLY A 316 19.84 3.31 6.32
C GLY A 316 21.35 3.49 6.57
N HIS A 317 21.92 4.59 6.07
CA HIS A 317 23.31 4.95 6.36
C HIS A 317 23.56 5.16 7.86
N LEU A 318 22.68 5.88 8.56
CA LEU A 318 22.77 6.09 10.01
C LEU A 318 22.61 4.77 10.79
N HIS A 319 21.59 3.98 10.45
CA HIS A 319 21.30 2.69 11.09
C HIS A 319 22.49 1.72 10.95
N SER A 320 23.17 1.72 9.81
CA SER A 320 24.38 0.90 9.58
C SER A 320 25.54 1.25 10.51
N ARG A 321 25.54 2.45 11.09
CA ARG A 321 26.54 2.97 12.04
C ARG A 321 26.04 2.99 13.48
N ASN A 322 24.94 2.30 13.77
CA ASN A 322 24.32 2.26 15.09
C ASN A 322 23.85 3.64 15.59
N LEU A 323 23.38 4.48 14.66
CA LEU A 323 22.80 5.79 14.92
C LEU A 323 21.32 5.82 14.54
N LEU A 324 20.52 6.56 15.30
CA LEU A 324 19.08 6.79 15.07
C LEU A 324 18.84 8.27 14.81
N TYR A 325 17.91 8.61 13.91
CA TYR A 325 17.62 10.01 13.57
C TYR A 325 16.61 10.68 14.51
N CYS A 326 15.60 9.93 14.97
CA CYS A 326 14.63 10.27 16.03
C CYS A 326 13.63 11.41 15.75
N ASP A 327 13.88 12.32 14.80
CA ASP A 327 12.96 13.44 14.51
C ASP A 327 12.74 13.67 13.01
N PHE A 328 12.52 12.60 12.23
CA PHE A 328 12.21 12.76 10.80
C PHE A 328 10.77 13.26 10.61
N LYS A 329 10.65 14.42 9.93
CA LYS A 329 9.39 15.14 9.67
C LYS A 329 9.58 16.13 8.53
N VAL A 330 8.47 16.71 8.06
CA VAL A 330 8.45 17.67 6.94
C VAL A 330 9.31 18.93 7.17
N ASP A 331 9.56 19.31 8.42
CA ASP A 331 10.40 20.46 8.79
C ASP A 331 11.90 20.20 8.63
N ASN A 332 12.32 18.93 8.76
CA ASN A 332 13.73 18.56 8.90
C ASN A 332 14.33 18.00 7.59
N ALA A 333 13.63 18.14 6.47
CA ALA A 333 14.07 17.70 5.16
C ALA A 333 13.89 18.83 4.14
N ILE A 334 14.96 19.21 3.45
CA ILE A 334 14.99 20.27 2.44
C ILE A 334 15.23 19.66 1.07
N GLN A 335 14.37 19.98 0.11
CA GLN A 335 14.72 19.76 -1.29
C GLN A 335 15.59 20.92 -1.77
N THR A 336 16.75 20.57 -2.30
CA THR A 336 17.69 21.46 -2.98
C THR A 336 17.97 20.88 -4.35
N GLU A 337 17.76 21.66 -5.40
CA GLU A 337 17.88 21.19 -6.79
C GLU A 337 17.05 19.91 -6.98
N ASP A 338 17.70 18.80 -7.35
CA ASP A 338 17.13 17.48 -7.61
C ASP A 338 17.44 16.44 -6.51
N ARG A 339 17.78 16.89 -5.29
CA ARG A 339 18.06 16.03 -4.12
C ARG A 339 17.34 16.49 -2.85
N LEU A 340 17.20 15.58 -1.90
CA LEU A 340 16.70 15.81 -0.55
C LEU A 340 17.85 15.78 0.46
N GLU A 341 17.92 16.77 1.35
CA GLU A 341 18.92 16.80 2.43
C GLU A 341 18.24 16.90 3.80
N LEU A 342 18.64 16.04 4.74
CA LEU A 342 18.22 16.07 6.14
C LEU A 342 19.06 17.09 6.92
N ILE A 343 18.41 18.02 7.62
CA ILE A 343 19.09 19.23 8.15
C ILE A 343 19.15 19.35 9.68
N ASP A 344 18.42 18.53 10.43
CA ASP A 344 18.40 18.63 11.90
C ASP A 344 18.96 17.39 12.57
N MET A 345 20.26 17.44 12.87
CA MET A 345 20.98 16.37 13.56
C MET A 345 20.89 16.46 15.09
N GLY A 346 20.07 17.38 15.63
CA GLY A 346 20.05 17.67 17.07
C GLY A 346 19.45 16.56 17.96
N ALA A 347 18.64 15.68 17.38
CA ALA A 347 18.04 14.51 18.03
C ALA A 347 18.76 13.20 17.70
N VAL A 348 19.77 13.24 16.81
CA VAL A 348 20.51 12.06 16.40
C VAL A 348 21.29 11.53 17.58
N ARG A 349 21.20 10.22 17.80
CA ARG A 349 21.84 9.55 18.93
C ARG A 349 22.27 8.14 18.57
N ARG A 350 23.06 7.53 19.45
CA ARG A 350 23.44 6.13 19.31
C ARG A 350 22.30 5.21 19.76
N THR A 351 22.20 4.02 19.18
CA THR A 351 21.17 3.04 19.55
C THR A 351 21.33 2.54 21.00
N ASP A 352 22.55 2.52 21.54
CA ASP A 352 22.87 2.05 22.88
C ASP A 352 22.83 3.15 23.95
N ASP A 353 22.55 4.39 23.55
CA ASP A 353 22.39 5.51 24.46
C ASP A 353 20.99 5.47 25.10
N GLN A 354 20.97 5.25 26.42
CA GLN A 354 19.77 5.14 27.25
C GLN A 354 19.57 6.34 28.18
N ASP A 355 20.60 7.16 28.36
CA ASP A 355 20.65 8.19 29.39
C ASP A 355 20.28 9.58 28.83
N SER A 356 20.53 9.83 27.54
CA SER A 356 20.22 11.11 26.93
C SER A 356 18.71 11.37 26.85
N PRO A 357 18.27 12.63 27.04
CA PRO A 357 16.89 13.02 26.86
C PRO A 357 16.36 12.67 25.47
N ILE A 358 15.18 12.06 25.42
CA ILE A 358 14.53 11.69 24.17
C ILE A 358 13.70 12.88 23.68
N TYR A 359 14.04 13.37 22.49
CA TYR A 359 13.26 14.41 21.80
C TYR A 359 12.41 13.78 20.69
N GLY A 360 11.20 14.31 20.50
CA GLY A 360 10.34 13.90 19.41
C GLY A 360 9.17 14.86 19.22
N THR A 361 8.58 14.81 18.03
CA THR A 361 7.46 15.69 17.66
C THR A 361 6.15 14.93 17.77
N VAL A 362 5.21 15.47 18.56
CA VAL A 362 3.85 14.90 18.70
C VAL A 362 3.19 14.74 17.33
N GLY A 363 2.59 13.58 17.10
CA GLY A 363 1.96 13.21 15.82
C GLY A 363 2.91 12.62 14.77
N TYR A 364 4.23 12.60 15.04
CA TYR A 364 5.24 11.89 14.24
C TYR A 364 5.94 10.79 15.02
N GLN A 365 6.29 11.06 16.29
CA GLN A 365 7.00 10.12 17.15
C GLN A 365 6.20 8.82 17.35
N ALA A 366 6.89 7.69 17.35
CA ALA A 366 6.26 6.39 17.59
C ALA A 366 5.82 6.25 19.07
N PRO A 367 4.67 5.60 19.33
CA PRO A 367 4.04 5.60 20.65
C PRO A 367 4.87 4.90 21.74
N GLU A 368 5.72 3.94 21.37
CA GLU A 368 6.55 3.19 22.30
C GLU A 368 7.80 3.96 22.77
N VAL A 369 8.19 5.02 22.06
CA VAL A 369 9.48 5.72 22.30
C VAL A 369 9.61 6.29 23.71
N PRO A 370 8.58 6.92 24.31
CA PRO A 370 8.68 7.41 25.69
C PRO A 370 8.88 6.31 26.74
N GLU A 371 8.47 5.07 26.45
CA GLU A 371 8.52 3.95 27.40
C GLU A 371 9.70 3.00 27.15
N VAL A 372 9.99 2.70 25.89
CA VAL A 372 10.97 1.67 25.45
C VAL A 372 12.25 2.31 24.91
N GLY A 373 12.21 3.59 24.55
CA GLY A 373 13.29 4.28 23.86
C GLY A 373 13.20 4.18 22.33
N PRO A 374 14.00 5.00 21.61
CA PRO A 374 14.01 5.00 20.16
C PRO A 374 14.70 3.76 19.60
N SER A 375 14.29 3.38 18.40
CA SER A 375 14.81 2.24 17.65
C SER A 375 14.75 2.49 16.15
N VAL A 376 15.33 1.58 15.37
CA VAL A 376 15.15 1.57 13.90
C VAL A 376 13.66 1.58 13.54
N ALA A 377 12.85 0.76 14.23
CA ALA A 377 11.42 0.67 14.00
C ALA A 377 10.66 1.99 14.31
N SER A 378 11.14 2.78 15.27
CA SER A 378 10.55 4.11 15.55
C SER A 378 10.94 5.16 14.51
N ASP A 379 12.16 5.09 13.94
CA ASP A 379 12.54 5.96 12.81
C ASP A 379 11.65 5.68 11.59
N LEU A 380 11.44 4.40 11.25
CA LEU A 380 10.59 4.01 10.11
C LEU A 380 9.11 4.39 10.31
N TYR A 381 8.64 4.41 11.55
CA TYR A 381 7.33 4.96 11.91
C TYR A 381 7.21 6.43 11.48
N THR A 382 8.22 7.25 11.81
CA THR A 382 8.22 8.68 11.46
C THR A 382 8.22 8.92 9.94
N VAL A 383 8.81 8.02 9.14
CA VAL A 383 8.76 8.07 7.67
C VAL A 383 7.32 7.92 7.18
N ALA A 384 6.58 6.94 7.70
CA ALA A 384 5.18 6.74 7.32
C ALA A 384 4.27 7.88 7.79
N ARG A 385 4.50 8.44 8.99
CA ARG A 385 3.80 9.64 9.45
C ARG A 385 4.05 10.84 8.54
N THR A 386 5.29 11.02 8.09
CA THR A 386 5.66 12.08 7.15
C THR A 386 4.99 11.88 5.79
N LEU A 387 4.98 10.67 5.25
CA LEU A 387 4.25 10.32 4.02
C LEU A 387 2.75 10.64 4.14
N ALA A 388 2.11 10.26 5.25
CA ALA A 388 0.70 10.53 5.49
C ALA A 388 0.40 12.03 5.50
N VAL A 389 1.22 12.82 6.21
CA VAL A 389 1.10 14.29 6.25
C VAL A 389 1.25 14.90 4.85
N LEU A 390 2.18 14.39 4.03
CA LEU A 390 2.42 14.93 2.69
C LEU A 390 1.31 14.60 1.68
N THR A 391 0.73 13.40 1.75
CA THR A 391 -0.10 12.83 0.67
C THR A 391 -1.60 13.03 0.80
N PHE A 392 -2.11 13.37 1.98
CA PHE A 392 -3.52 13.76 2.15
C PHE A 392 -3.68 14.82 3.23
N ASP A 393 -4.89 15.38 3.35
CA ASP A 393 -5.20 16.35 4.40
C ASP A 393 -5.38 15.64 5.75
N PHE A 394 -4.27 15.40 6.43
CA PHE A 394 -4.24 14.63 7.67
C PHE A 394 -4.68 15.47 8.88
N GLN A 395 -5.92 15.98 8.87
CA GLN A 395 -6.44 16.80 9.96
C GLN A 395 -6.46 16.04 11.28
N GLY A 396 -5.92 16.66 12.33
CA GLY A 396 -5.89 16.12 13.68
C GLY A 396 -4.80 15.08 13.95
N TYR A 397 -3.78 14.96 13.09
CA TYR A 397 -2.64 14.05 13.31
C TYR A 397 -1.84 14.31 14.59
N THR A 398 -1.95 15.50 15.18
CA THR A 398 -1.32 15.87 16.46
C THR A 398 -2.24 15.76 17.68
N ASN A 399 -3.51 15.38 17.51
CA ASN A 399 -4.47 15.33 18.63
C ASN A 399 -5.46 14.15 18.57
N VAL A 400 -6.17 13.93 17.47
CA VAL A 400 -7.15 12.86 17.28
C VAL A 400 -6.45 11.58 16.83
N PHE A 401 -5.54 11.72 15.88
CA PHE A 401 -4.82 10.62 15.23
C PHE A 401 -3.35 10.62 15.60
N VAL A 402 -3.04 10.81 16.90
CA VAL A 402 -1.66 10.90 17.39
C VAL A 402 -0.88 9.64 17.01
N ASP A 403 -1.43 8.47 17.34
CA ASP A 403 -0.77 7.17 17.18
C ASP A 403 -1.48 6.26 16.15
N SER A 404 -2.39 6.82 15.35
CA SER A 404 -3.21 6.04 14.41
C SER A 404 -3.37 6.74 13.07
N LEU A 405 -3.80 5.99 12.05
CA LEU A 405 -4.18 6.51 10.75
C LEU A 405 -5.72 6.59 10.64
N PRO A 406 -6.25 7.54 9.87
CA PRO A 406 -7.68 7.63 9.57
C PRO A 406 -8.15 6.45 8.71
N ASP A 407 -9.46 6.19 8.73
CA ASP A 407 -10.07 5.14 7.91
C ASP A 407 -9.94 5.47 6.41
N PRO A 408 -9.52 4.51 5.56
CA PRO A 408 -9.31 4.75 4.14
C PRO A 408 -10.61 5.10 3.38
N ASP A 409 -11.81 4.74 3.88
CA ASP A 409 -13.08 5.04 3.22
C ASP A 409 -13.33 6.56 3.09
N GLY A 410 -12.77 7.35 4.01
CA GLY A 410 -12.90 8.81 4.02
C GLY A 410 -11.82 9.55 3.22
N ILE A 411 -10.83 8.83 2.67
CA ILE A 411 -9.64 9.43 2.07
C ILE A 411 -9.36 8.77 0.72
N GLU A 412 -9.67 9.50 -0.35
CA GLU A 412 -9.56 9.04 -1.73
C GLU A 412 -8.20 8.39 -2.02
N VAL A 413 -7.10 9.03 -1.61
CA VAL A 413 -5.73 8.53 -1.81
C VAL A 413 -5.52 7.14 -1.23
N LEU A 414 -6.00 6.88 -0.01
CA LEU A 414 -5.83 5.59 0.66
C LEU A 414 -6.73 4.52 0.04
N SER A 415 -7.93 4.89 -0.41
CA SER A 415 -8.84 3.98 -1.12
C SER A 415 -8.35 3.62 -2.53
N ARG A 416 -7.68 4.56 -3.21
CA ARG A 416 -7.18 4.41 -4.58
C ARG A 416 -5.88 3.60 -4.63
N TYR A 417 -5.01 3.80 -3.66
CA TYR A 417 -3.69 3.18 -3.60
C TYR A 417 -3.59 2.25 -2.39
N GLU A 418 -4.19 1.05 -2.51
CA GLU A 418 -4.26 0.08 -1.41
C GLU A 418 -2.88 -0.33 -0.90
N SER A 419 -1.91 -0.56 -1.79
CA SER A 419 -0.54 -0.92 -1.43
C SER A 419 0.17 0.19 -0.64
N PHE A 420 -0.05 1.45 -1.01
CA PHE A 420 0.43 2.60 -0.24
C PHE A 420 -0.20 2.64 1.15
N TYR A 421 -1.52 2.45 1.26
CA TYR A 421 -2.19 2.38 2.56
C TYR A 421 -1.63 1.25 3.44
N ARG A 422 -1.45 0.04 2.90
CA ARG A 422 -0.87 -1.10 3.64
C ARG A 422 0.56 -0.82 4.09
N LEU A 423 1.37 -0.16 3.28
CA LEU A 423 2.70 0.28 3.66
C LEU A 423 2.66 1.24 4.86
N LEU A 424 1.78 2.23 4.84
CA LEU A 424 1.60 3.15 5.97
C LEU A 424 1.15 2.40 7.24
N VAL A 425 0.20 1.47 7.11
CA VAL A 425 -0.27 0.64 8.22
C VAL A 425 0.85 -0.22 8.80
N ARG A 426 1.62 -0.93 7.96
CA ARG A 426 2.75 -1.75 8.43
C ARG A 426 3.80 -0.92 9.15
N ALA A 427 4.20 0.22 8.58
CA ALA A 427 5.19 1.10 9.20
C ALA A 427 4.68 1.79 10.48
N THR A 428 3.36 1.92 10.65
CA THR A 428 2.74 2.52 11.85
C THR A 428 2.10 1.50 12.79
N ASP A 429 2.45 0.21 12.67
CA ASP A 429 1.92 -0.82 13.57
C ASP A 429 2.29 -0.48 15.03
N PRO A 430 1.35 -0.58 15.99
CA PRO A 430 1.65 -0.36 17.41
C PRO A 430 2.75 -1.28 17.95
N ASP A 431 2.88 -2.49 17.40
CA ASP A 431 3.96 -3.41 17.72
C ASP A 431 5.18 -3.13 16.81
N PRO A 432 6.30 -2.62 17.35
CA PRO A 432 7.48 -2.31 16.57
C PRO A 432 8.08 -3.56 15.88
N GLY A 433 7.83 -4.77 16.40
CA GLY A 433 8.26 -6.03 15.78
C GLY A 433 7.53 -6.40 14.49
N ARG A 434 6.40 -5.75 14.19
CA ARG A 434 5.60 -5.96 12.96
C ARG A 434 5.89 -4.96 11.85
N ARG A 435 6.65 -3.90 12.18
CA ARG A 435 7.07 -2.88 11.21
C ARG A 435 8.14 -3.45 10.26
N PHE A 436 8.65 -2.61 9.37
CA PHE A 436 9.79 -2.95 8.53
C PHE A 436 11.04 -3.16 9.41
N ALA A 437 11.85 -4.19 9.10
CA ALA A 437 13.02 -4.52 9.91
C ALA A 437 14.20 -3.56 9.64
N SER A 438 14.23 -2.93 8.47
CA SER A 438 15.27 -1.98 8.07
C SER A 438 14.75 -0.91 7.11
N ALA A 439 15.49 0.19 7.01
CA ALA A 439 15.23 1.23 6.01
C ALA A 439 15.33 0.71 4.57
N GLU A 440 16.22 -0.25 4.31
CA GLU A 440 16.38 -0.92 3.02
C GLU A 440 15.13 -1.73 2.64
N GLU A 441 14.61 -2.55 3.56
CA GLU A 441 13.37 -3.31 3.33
C GLU A 441 12.18 -2.37 3.06
N MET A 442 12.05 -1.30 3.85
CA MET A 442 11.00 -0.31 3.62
C MET A 442 11.17 0.38 2.26
N SER A 443 12.40 0.71 1.86
CA SER A 443 12.71 1.35 0.58
C SER A 443 12.38 0.45 -0.61
N GLU A 444 12.73 -0.84 -0.55
CA GLU A 444 12.39 -1.81 -1.59
C GLU A 444 10.88 -1.94 -1.80
N GLN A 445 10.13 -2.09 -0.69
CA GLN A 445 8.68 -2.19 -0.76
C GLN A 445 8.04 -0.87 -1.23
N LEU A 446 8.57 0.27 -0.80
CA LEU A 446 8.12 1.59 -1.21
C LEU A 446 8.40 1.86 -2.70
N LEU A 447 9.50 1.37 -3.26
CA LEU A 447 9.80 1.38 -4.70
C LEU A 447 8.80 0.52 -5.49
N GLY A 448 8.39 -0.64 -4.96
CA GLY A 448 7.31 -1.44 -5.51
C GLY A 448 6.00 -0.65 -5.58
N VAL A 449 5.60 -0.03 -4.46
CA VAL A 449 4.42 0.85 -4.40
C VAL A 449 4.53 2.03 -5.37
N LEU A 450 5.71 2.66 -5.49
CA LEU A 450 5.92 3.77 -6.41
C LEU A 450 5.66 3.37 -7.86
N ARG A 451 6.14 2.20 -8.29
CA ARG A 451 5.92 1.67 -9.64
C ARG A 451 4.42 1.51 -9.92
N GLU A 452 3.65 1.02 -8.96
CA GLU A 452 2.19 0.90 -9.08
C GLU A 452 1.51 2.26 -9.21
N VAL A 453 1.84 3.21 -8.33
CA VAL A 453 1.28 4.57 -8.36
C VAL A 453 1.54 5.24 -9.71
N VAL A 454 2.79 5.18 -10.18
CA VAL A 454 3.21 5.76 -11.47
C VAL A 454 2.55 5.03 -12.64
N ALA A 455 2.45 3.70 -12.60
CA ALA A 455 1.81 2.91 -13.65
C ALA A 455 0.31 3.23 -13.76
N LEU A 456 -0.40 3.29 -12.63
CA LEU A 456 -1.81 3.69 -12.58
C LEU A 456 -2.04 5.14 -13.02
N GLY A 457 -1.12 6.05 -12.69
CA GLY A 457 -1.21 7.46 -13.08
C GLY A 457 -0.90 7.72 -14.55
N SER A 458 0.08 7.01 -15.12
CA SER A 458 0.56 7.24 -16.49
C SER A 458 0.00 6.27 -17.53
N GLY A 459 -0.62 5.17 -17.10
CA GLY A 459 -1.04 4.06 -17.97
C GLY A 459 0.12 3.27 -18.60
N LYS A 460 1.37 3.51 -18.15
CA LYS A 460 2.57 2.85 -18.67
C LYS A 460 3.14 1.89 -17.61
N PRO A 461 3.34 0.60 -17.94
CA PRO A 461 3.95 -0.36 -17.04
C PRO A 461 5.34 0.06 -16.57
N ARG A 462 5.66 -0.27 -15.31
CA ARG A 462 6.94 -0.03 -14.64
C ARG A 462 7.47 -1.35 -14.06
N PRO A 463 7.85 -2.31 -14.91
CA PRO A 463 8.25 -3.64 -14.47
C PRO A 463 9.56 -3.62 -13.67
N ALA A 464 9.72 -4.57 -12.75
CA ALA A 464 10.95 -4.77 -11.99
C ALA A 464 11.07 -6.20 -11.48
N LEU A 465 12.31 -6.66 -11.34
CA LEU A 465 12.58 -7.95 -10.70
C LEU A 465 12.37 -7.83 -9.19
N SER A 466 11.61 -8.77 -8.63
CA SER A 466 11.41 -8.88 -7.19
C SER A 466 12.65 -9.45 -6.50
N THR A 467 12.99 -8.90 -5.34
CA THR A 467 14.02 -9.40 -4.42
C THR A 467 13.51 -10.53 -3.54
N LEU A 468 12.20 -10.75 -3.47
CA LEU A 468 11.54 -11.76 -2.64
C LEU A 468 10.97 -12.94 -3.42
N PHE A 469 10.58 -12.73 -4.68
CA PHE A 469 9.95 -13.74 -5.53
C PHE A 469 10.66 -13.89 -6.87
N GLY A 470 10.75 -15.13 -7.36
CA GLY A 470 11.14 -15.44 -8.73
C GLY A 470 10.09 -14.97 -9.76
N PRO A 471 10.46 -14.96 -11.05
CA PRO A 471 9.55 -14.57 -12.12
C PRO A 471 8.40 -15.57 -12.29
N GLU A 472 7.36 -15.17 -13.03
CA GLU A 472 6.34 -16.09 -13.48
C GLU A 472 6.94 -17.11 -14.47
N LEU A 473 6.97 -18.38 -14.10
CA LEU A 473 7.60 -19.45 -14.90
C LEU A 473 6.62 -20.11 -15.88
N ARG A 474 5.31 -20.05 -15.62
CA ARG A 474 4.28 -20.74 -16.39
C ARG A 474 3.00 -19.91 -16.39
N VAL A 475 2.39 -19.73 -17.56
CA VAL A 475 1.04 -19.16 -17.69
C VAL A 475 0.07 -20.30 -17.98
N VAL A 476 -0.95 -20.43 -17.15
CA VAL A 476 -2.00 -21.45 -17.30
C VAL A 476 -3.27 -20.85 -17.90
N ASP A 477 -4.20 -21.71 -18.35
CA ASP A 477 -5.53 -21.31 -18.81
C ASP A 477 -5.58 -20.26 -19.93
N THR A 478 -4.61 -20.32 -20.84
CA THR A 478 -4.58 -19.45 -22.03
C THR A 478 -5.74 -19.70 -23.01
N GLN A 479 -6.46 -20.83 -22.86
CA GLN A 479 -7.65 -21.17 -23.62
C GLN A 479 -8.92 -20.77 -22.88
N LEU A 480 -9.22 -19.47 -22.86
CA LEU A 480 -10.37 -18.89 -22.12
C LEU A 480 -11.75 -19.38 -22.58
N MET A 481 -11.86 -19.85 -23.82
CA MET A 481 -13.08 -20.42 -24.37
C MET A 481 -12.73 -21.70 -25.12
N ALA A 482 -13.44 -22.78 -24.81
CA ALA A 482 -13.28 -24.08 -25.47
C ALA A 482 -13.45 -23.95 -26.99
N PRO A 483 -12.91 -24.84 -27.85
CA PRO A 483 -13.17 -24.82 -29.30
C PRO A 483 -14.66 -24.97 -29.64
N ALA A 484 -15.12 -24.43 -30.78
CA ALA A 484 -16.52 -24.48 -31.19
C ALA A 484 -16.83 -25.91 -31.63
N GLN A 485 -17.93 -26.50 -31.14
CA GLN A 485 -18.35 -27.81 -31.60
C GLN A 485 -18.82 -27.71 -33.06
N ASP A 486 -19.72 -26.78 -33.38
CA ASP A 486 -20.13 -26.44 -34.75
C ASP A 486 -19.94 -24.93 -35.00
N ALA A 487 -19.53 -24.56 -36.22
CA ALA A 487 -19.18 -23.19 -36.55
C ALA A 487 -20.40 -22.27 -36.74
N SER A 488 -21.54 -22.81 -37.17
CA SER A 488 -22.77 -22.05 -37.45
C SER A 488 -23.96 -22.80 -36.88
N THR A 489 -24.74 -22.13 -36.05
CA THR A 489 -25.94 -22.66 -35.36
C THR A 489 -27.20 -22.56 -36.21
N LEU A 490 -27.28 -21.57 -37.12
CA LEU A 490 -28.41 -21.33 -38.01
C LEU A 490 -28.17 -21.84 -39.44
N GLY A 491 -26.91 -22.09 -39.81
CA GLY A 491 -26.51 -22.54 -41.14
C GLY A 491 -26.82 -24.00 -41.45
N ASP A 492 -27.06 -24.83 -40.43
CA ASP A 492 -27.56 -26.20 -40.57
C ASP A 492 -29.06 -26.17 -40.88
N ARG A 493 -29.43 -26.10 -42.16
CA ARG A 493 -30.83 -26.37 -42.53
C ARG A 493 -31.14 -27.83 -42.23
N ALA A 494 -32.14 -28.05 -41.37
CA ALA A 494 -32.70 -29.33 -40.99
C ALA A 494 -32.77 -30.29 -42.19
N ALA A 495 -32.18 -31.47 -42.03
CA ALA A 495 -32.48 -32.61 -42.88
C ALA A 495 -34.01 -32.76 -42.94
N ASN A 496 -34.52 -32.73 -44.15
CA ASN A 496 -35.91 -32.93 -44.53
C ASN A 496 -36.48 -34.16 -43.79
N SER A 497 -37.21 -33.96 -42.68
CA SER A 497 -37.90 -35.02 -41.94
C SER A 497 -39.23 -35.38 -42.60
N GLY A 498 -39.16 -35.71 -43.89
CA GLY A 498 -40.18 -36.47 -44.58
C GLY A 498 -40.01 -37.96 -44.31
N ARG A 499 -40.17 -38.40 -43.05
CA ARG A 499 -40.44 -39.82 -42.74
C ARG A 499 -41.16 -39.93 -41.40
N ARG A 500 -42.45 -40.28 -41.49
CA ARG A 500 -43.27 -40.75 -40.38
C ARG A 500 -42.57 -41.94 -39.71
N GLY A 501 -42.06 -41.73 -38.50
CA GLY A 501 -41.60 -42.76 -37.58
C GLY A 501 -42.04 -42.34 -36.18
N ALA A 502 -42.88 -43.16 -35.56
CA ALA A 502 -43.62 -42.85 -34.34
C ALA A 502 -42.71 -42.48 -33.14
N VAL A 503 -43.10 -41.42 -32.42
CA VAL A 503 -42.60 -41.12 -31.08
C VAL A 503 -43.50 -41.85 -30.07
N PRO A 504 -42.96 -42.61 -29.08
CA PRO A 504 -43.76 -43.14 -27.99
C PRO A 504 -44.17 -42.00 -27.05
N LEU A 505 -45.48 -41.90 -26.78
CA LEU A 505 -46.05 -40.99 -25.78
C LEU A 505 -45.56 -41.37 -24.36
N PRO A 506 -45.25 -40.39 -23.48
CA PRO A 506 -45.10 -40.66 -22.06
C PRO A 506 -46.48 -40.98 -21.43
N PRO A 507 -46.55 -41.86 -20.42
CA PRO A 507 -47.82 -42.24 -19.81
C PRO A 507 -48.42 -41.09 -18.99
N ALA A 508 -49.72 -40.88 -19.17
CA ALA A 508 -50.53 -39.92 -18.44
C ALA A 508 -50.63 -40.30 -16.94
N ALA A 509 -50.29 -39.36 -16.06
CA ALA A 509 -50.55 -39.47 -14.63
C ALA A 509 -52.05 -39.23 -14.35
N ARG A 510 -52.66 -40.15 -13.59
CA ARG A 510 -54.03 -40.05 -13.06
C ARG A 510 -54.03 -39.22 -11.76
N PRO A 511 -55.13 -38.54 -11.40
CA PRO A 511 -55.20 -37.70 -10.21
C PRO A 511 -55.44 -38.55 -8.96
N ALA A 512 -54.79 -38.23 -7.85
CA ALA A 512 -55.07 -38.78 -6.53
C ALA A 512 -55.31 -37.64 -5.52
N GLY A 513 -56.35 -37.78 -4.72
CA GLY A 513 -56.86 -36.81 -3.75
C GLY A 513 -56.03 -36.68 -2.45
N PRO A 514 -56.56 -35.98 -1.44
CA PRO A 514 -55.78 -35.30 -0.41
C PRO A 514 -55.40 -36.22 0.76
N VAL A 515 -54.21 -36.03 1.33
CA VAL A 515 -53.79 -36.70 2.58
C VAL A 515 -53.15 -35.70 3.54
N LEU A 516 -53.63 -35.79 4.78
CA LEU A 516 -53.33 -35.05 6.00
C LEU A 516 -51.88 -35.22 6.52
N PRO A 517 -51.41 -34.32 7.41
CA PRO A 517 -50.05 -34.38 7.96
C PRO A 517 -49.97 -35.28 9.21
N PRO A 518 -48.83 -35.96 9.46
CA PRO A 518 -48.59 -36.58 10.76
C PRO A 518 -47.78 -35.67 11.69
N SER A 519 -48.29 -35.62 12.92
CA SER A 519 -47.76 -35.07 14.16
C SER A 519 -46.59 -35.88 14.71
N SER A 520 -45.71 -35.24 15.49
CA SER A 520 -45.19 -35.65 16.83
C SER A 520 -43.86 -34.94 17.16
N PRO A 521 -43.41 -34.89 18.43
CA PRO A 521 -44.04 -34.28 19.59
C PRO A 521 -43.14 -33.19 20.23
N ALA A 522 -43.72 -32.37 21.10
CA ALA A 522 -43.04 -31.35 21.90
C ALA A 522 -43.06 -31.70 23.39
N VAL A 523 -41.98 -31.37 24.12
CA VAL A 523 -41.99 -30.95 25.56
C VAL A 523 -40.69 -30.13 25.85
N PRO A 524 -40.62 -29.29 26.91
CA PRO A 524 -40.55 -27.83 26.73
C PRO A 524 -39.44 -27.11 27.55
N GLY A 525 -39.23 -25.82 27.28
CA GLY A 525 -38.47 -24.89 28.14
C GLY A 525 -39.06 -23.46 28.05
N PRO A 526 -39.23 -22.73 29.17
CA PRO A 526 -40.26 -21.69 29.29
C PRO A 526 -39.82 -20.24 28.98
N GLY A 527 -40.81 -19.45 28.52
CA GLY A 527 -41.12 -18.03 28.85
C GLY A 527 -40.01 -16.98 28.79
N GLY A 528 -40.08 -15.94 27.95
CA GLY A 528 -41.04 -14.81 28.01
C GLY A 528 -40.40 -13.67 28.83
N TYR A 529 -40.23 -12.42 28.39
CA TYR A 529 -41.24 -11.46 27.93
C TYR A 529 -40.59 -10.17 27.36
N GLY A 530 -41.28 -9.56 26.37
CA GLY A 530 -41.43 -8.10 26.16
C GLY A 530 -40.22 -7.30 25.63
N ALA A 531 -40.34 -6.24 24.84
CA ALA A 531 -41.47 -5.54 24.24
C ALA A 531 -40.94 -4.57 23.14
N VAL A 532 -41.84 -4.21 22.23
CA VAL A 532 -41.80 -3.21 21.14
C VAL A 532 -41.57 -1.79 21.75
N VAL A 533 -41.00 -0.72 21.16
CA VAL A 533 -41.37 0.15 20.00
C VAL A 533 -40.29 1.30 19.86
N PRO A 534 -40.41 2.34 19.00
CA PRO A 534 -39.81 2.52 17.66
C PRO A 534 -38.76 3.65 17.53
N ALA A 535 -38.10 3.77 16.38
CA ALA A 535 -37.69 5.07 15.85
C ALA A 535 -37.66 5.08 14.30
N SER A 536 -38.31 6.09 13.74
CA SER A 536 -38.19 6.61 12.37
C SER A 536 -38.10 8.14 12.51
N PRO A 537 -37.77 8.92 11.46
CA PRO A 537 -36.86 8.66 10.35
C PRO A 537 -35.86 9.84 10.16
N PHE A 538 -34.69 9.60 9.58
CA PHE A 538 -33.97 10.64 8.85
C PHE A 538 -33.61 10.11 7.46
N THR A 539 -34.27 10.71 6.48
CA THR A 539 -34.17 10.40 5.05
C THR A 539 -32.94 11.11 4.47
N VAL A 540 -32.05 10.36 3.83
CA VAL A 540 -30.95 10.86 3.00
C VAL A 540 -31.17 10.28 1.59
N PRO A 541 -30.92 11.04 0.49
CA PRO A 541 -31.51 10.75 -0.81
C PRO A 541 -30.87 9.54 -1.47
N ALA A 542 -31.71 8.65 -2.01
CA ALA A 542 -31.30 7.53 -2.85
C ALA A 542 -30.64 8.04 -4.14
N GLN A 543 -29.33 7.80 -4.27
CA GLN A 543 -28.69 7.78 -5.58
C GLN A 543 -29.23 6.58 -6.37
N ARG A 544 -29.68 6.86 -7.58
CA ARG A 544 -30.28 5.91 -8.51
C ARG A 544 -29.31 4.77 -8.81
N THR A 545 -29.56 3.60 -8.23
CA THR A 545 -29.06 2.33 -8.78
C THR A 545 -29.77 2.08 -10.10
N ALA A 546 -29.01 1.97 -11.18
CA ALA A 546 -29.53 1.42 -12.43
C ALA A 546 -30.01 -0.03 -12.16
N PRO A 547 -31.13 -0.47 -12.73
CA PRO A 547 -31.64 -1.81 -12.48
C PRO A 547 -30.64 -2.84 -13.01
N ALA A 548 -30.30 -3.80 -12.14
CA ALA A 548 -29.53 -4.98 -12.53
C ALA A 548 -30.23 -5.67 -13.70
N ILE A 549 -29.54 -5.73 -14.83
CA ILE A 549 -29.98 -6.53 -15.99
C ILE A 549 -29.82 -7.99 -15.56
N PRO A 550 -30.86 -8.84 -15.64
CA PRO A 550 -30.73 -10.24 -15.28
C PRO A 550 -29.71 -10.91 -16.21
N ALA A 551 -28.69 -11.51 -15.62
CA ALA A 551 -27.67 -12.27 -16.33
C ALA A 551 -28.33 -13.35 -17.20
N ASN A 552 -27.98 -13.38 -18.49
CA ASN A 552 -28.47 -14.38 -19.42
C ASN A 552 -27.81 -15.75 -19.09
N PRO A 553 -28.57 -16.77 -18.64
CA PRO A 553 -27.99 -18.06 -18.20
C PRO A 553 -27.31 -18.86 -19.32
N ALA A 554 -27.45 -18.45 -20.59
CA ALA A 554 -26.75 -19.06 -21.73
C ALA A 554 -25.26 -18.65 -21.83
N ALA A 555 -24.86 -17.49 -21.29
CA ALA A 555 -23.48 -16.99 -21.38
C ALA A 555 -22.50 -17.76 -20.46
N GLY A 556 -22.98 -18.27 -19.33
CA GLY A 556 -22.15 -18.95 -18.31
C GLY A 556 -21.60 -20.32 -18.70
N ARG A 557 -21.99 -20.88 -19.86
CA ARG A 557 -21.55 -22.23 -20.29
C ARG A 557 -20.31 -22.25 -21.19
N ALA A 558 -19.81 -21.10 -21.64
CA ALA A 558 -18.79 -21.03 -22.69
C ALA A 558 -17.39 -20.58 -22.22
N VAL A 559 -17.29 -19.94 -21.05
CA VAL A 559 -16.00 -19.51 -20.47
C VAL A 559 -15.40 -20.69 -19.72
N SER A 560 -14.12 -21.00 -19.97
CA SER A 560 -13.41 -22.05 -19.24
C SER A 560 -13.30 -21.69 -17.76
N THR A 561 -13.61 -22.63 -16.87
CA THR A 561 -13.31 -22.49 -15.45
C THR A 561 -11.80 -22.53 -15.22
N LEU A 562 -11.31 -21.72 -14.29
CA LEU A 562 -9.91 -21.72 -13.86
C LEU A 562 -9.49 -23.11 -13.35
N ASP A 563 -8.37 -23.64 -13.84
CA ASP A 563 -7.73 -24.80 -13.21
C ASP A 563 -6.98 -24.29 -11.98
N VAL A 564 -7.64 -24.37 -10.83
CA VAL A 564 -7.15 -23.80 -9.58
C VAL A 564 -5.81 -24.41 -9.15
N ARG A 565 -5.63 -25.71 -9.39
CA ARG A 565 -4.38 -26.37 -9.05
C ARG A 565 -3.25 -25.89 -9.93
N ALA A 566 -3.46 -25.88 -11.26
CA ALA A 566 -2.46 -25.39 -12.19
C ALA A 566 -2.12 -23.92 -11.92
N ALA A 567 -3.13 -23.08 -11.62
CA ALA A 567 -2.94 -21.68 -11.26
C ALA A 567 -2.12 -21.51 -9.97
N ALA A 568 -2.46 -22.24 -8.90
CA ALA A 568 -1.71 -22.19 -7.65
C ALA A 568 -0.23 -22.58 -7.85
N LEU A 569 0.03 -23.65 -8.60
CA LEU A 569 1.39 -24.13 -8.87
C LEU A 569 2.18 -23.24 -9.85
N SER A 570 1.49 -22.37 -10.60
CA SER A 570 2.10 -21.37 -11.47
C SER A 570 2.48 -20.06 -10.76
N LEU A 571 1.96 -19.83 -9.55
CA LEU A 571 2.28 -18.63 -8.78
C LEU A 571 3.80 -18.50 -8.53
N PRO A 572 4.33 -17.26 -8.47
CA PRO A 572 5.73 -17.00 -8.17
C PRO A 572 6.27 -17.79 -6.98
N VAL A 573 7.55 -18.17 -7.04
CA VAL A 573 8.23 -18.92 -5.99
C VAL A 573 9.01 -17.92 -5.13
N PRO A 574 8.88 -17.93 -3.79
CA PRO A 574 9.80 -17.19 -2.93
C PRO A 574 11.26 -17.54 -3.23
N HIS A 575 12.14 -16.56 -3.24
CA HIS A 575 13.58 -16.80 -3.35
C HIS A 575 14.09 -17.57 -2.13
N VAL A 576 15.08 -18.42 -2.38
CA VAL A 576 15.76 -19.18 -1.33
C VAL A 576 16.66 -18.23 -0.54
N ASP A 577 16.64 -18.33 0.79
CA ASP A 577 17.58 -17.59 1.65
C ASP A 577 19.03 -17.90 1.26
N PRO A 578 19.84 -16.90 0.86
CA PRO A 578 21.25 -17.12 0.58
C PRO A 578 22.05 -17.67 1.77
N ALA A 579 21.56 -17.47 3.00
CA ALA A 579 22.19 -17.98 4.22
C ALA A 579 21.82 -19.45 4.53
N ASP A 580 20.89 -20.06 3.80
CA ASP A 580 20.52 -21.46 4.02
C ASP A 580 21.64 -22.42 3.57
N PRO A 581 21.98 -23.46 4.37
CA PRO A 581 23.05 -24.39 4.02
C PRO A 581 22.80 -25.16 2.72
N ASN A 582 21.55 -25.28 2.28
CA ASN A 582 21.18 -25.93 1.02
C ASN A 582 21.00 -24.95 -0.15
N ALA A 583 21.26 -23.65 0.00
CA ALA A 583 21.00 -22.65 -1.04
C ALA A 583 21.65 -23.01 -2.40
N GLY A 584 22.94 -23.35 -2.40
CA GLY A 584 23.66 -23.75 -3.61
C GLY A 584 23.16 -25.08 -4.20
N PHE A 585 22.77 -26.03 -3.35
CA PHE A 585 22.18 -27.31 -3.78
C PHE A 585 20.81 -27.10 -4.45
N LEU A 586 19.94 -26.29 -3.84
CA LEU A 586 18.62 -25.97 -4.36
C LEU A 586 18.70 -25.20 -5.69
N ALA A 587 19.67 -24.31 -5.85
CA ALA A 587 19.92 -23.62 -7.12
C ALA A 587 20.28 -24.61 -8.24
N GLY A 588 21.05 -25.66 -7.96
CA GLY A 588 21.39 -26.72 -8.92
C GLY A 588 20.19 -27.56 -9.37
N LEU A 589 19.10 -27.57 -8.60
CA LEU A 589 17.86 -28.31 -8.91
C LEU A 589 16.82 -27.49 -9.70
N ALA A 590 17.14 -26.26 -10.10
CA ALA A 590 16.19 -25.40 -10.81
C ALA A 590 15.69 -26.00 -12.14
N ALA A 591 16.50 -26.84 -12.80
CA ALA A 591 16.17 -27.49 -14.07
C ALA A 591 15.58 -28.91 -13.94
N ALA A 592 15.49 -29.44 -12.72
CA ALA A 592 15.02 -30.81 -12.49
C ALA A 592 13.52 -30.97 -12.84
N ALA A 593 13.14 -32.12 -13.38
CA ALA A 593 11.75 -32.43 -13.65
C ALA A 593 10.96 -32.59 -12.32
N PRO A 594 9.70 -32.11 -12.24
CA PRO A 594 8.91 -32.19 -11.00
C PRO A 594 8.81 -33.61 -10.41
N SER A 595 8.70 -34.63 -11.27
CA SER A 595 8.60 -36.04 -10.87
C SER A 595 9.88 -36.58 -10.21
N GLU A 596 11.03 -36.00 -10.51
CA GLU A 596 12.33 -36.41 -9.96
C GLU A 596 12.75 -35.54 -8.76
N LEU A 597 12.10 -34.38 -8.61
CA LEU A 597 12.49 -33.37 -7.63
C LEU A 597 12.35 -33.87 -6.19
N VAL A 598 11.30 -34.62 -5.86
CA VAL A 598 11.13 -35.18 -4.50
C VAL A 598 12.26 -36.13 -4.14
N ALA A 599 12.67 -37.00 -5.06
CA ALA A 599 13.79 -37.93 -4.84
C ALA A 599 15.12 -37.19 -4.77
N ALA A 600 15.35 -36.20 -5.64
CA ALA A 600 16.55 -35.37 -5.61
C ALA A 600 16.71 -34.62 -4.28
N LEU A 601 15.62 -34.06 -3.74
CA LEU A 601 15.63 -33.35 -2.45
C LEU A 601 15.91 -34.26 -1.24
N GLN A 602 15.77 -35.58 -1.37
CA GLN A 602 16.16 -36.52 -0.31
C GLN A 602 17.68 -36.68 -0.20
N ALA A 603 18.42 -36.39 -1.28
CA ALA A 603 19.89 -36.46 -1.29
C ALA A 603 20.56 -35.24 -0.63
N ALA A 604 19.78 -34.27 -0.15
CA ALA A 604 20.32 -33.06 0.47
C ALA A 604 21.09 -33.41 1.77
N PRO A 605 22.26 -32.77 1.99
CA PRO A 605 23.16 -33.13 3.09
C PRO A 605 22.63 -32.73 4.47
N VAL A 606 21.83 -31.67 4.56
CA VAL A 606 21.33 -31.09 5.81
C VAL A 606 19.83 -30.85 5.72
N GLN A 607 19.07 -31.10 6.79
CA GLN A 607 17.66 -30.66 6.84
C GLN A 607 17.62 -29.17 7.18
N SER A 608 16.98 -28.38 6.32
CA SER A 608 16.78 -26.95 6.52
C SER A 608 15.34 -26.53 6.16
N PRO A 609 14.87 -25.35 6.62
CA PRO A 609 13.54 -24.85 6.29
C PRO A 609 13.34 -24.73 4.77
N GLU A 610 14.32 -24.20 4.03
CA GLU A 610 14.22 -24.03 2.58
C GLU A 610 14.08 -25.36 1.82
N LEU A 611 14.83 -26.37 2.26
CA LEU A 611 14.72 -27.71 1.70
C LEU A 611 13.31 -28.29 1.87
N ARG A 612 12.72 -28.12 3.06
CA ARG A 612 11.38 -28.62 3.37
C ARG A 612 10.30 -27.84 2.62
N LEU A 613 10.41 -26.51 2.50
CA LEU A 613 9.51 -25.70 1.69
C LEU A 613 9.55 -26.12 0.21
N ARG A 614 10.75 -26.35 -0.34
CA ARG A 614 10.90 -26.88 -1.70
C ARG A 614 10.26 -28.26 -1.86
N ARG A 615 10.37 -29.12 -0.83
CA ARG A 615 9.75 -30.46 -0.82
C ARG A 615 8.23 -30.40 -0.78
N VAL A 616 7.66 -29.51 0.04
CA VAL A 616 6.21 -29.25 0.08
C VAL A 616 5.71 -28.92 -1.32
N ARG A 617 6.36 -27.97 -2.02
CA ARG A 617 5.98 -27.61 -3.39
C ARG A 617 6.11 -28.77 -4.39
N ALA A 618 7.22 -29.51 -4.34
CA ALA A 618 7.45 -30.67 -5.21
C ALA A 618 6.39 -31.78 -5.03
N ARG A 619 5.93 -32.00 -3.78
CA ARG A 619 4.83 -32.93 -3.48
C ARG A 619 3.50 -32.44 -4.03
N LEU A 620 3.19 -31.15 -3.93
CA LEU A 620 1.99 -30.57 -4.55
C LEU A 620 2.00 -30.70 -6.08
N ASP A 621 3.16 -30.51 -6.71
CA ASP A 621 3.35 -30.76 -8.15
C ASP A 621 3.13 -32.23 -8.52
N SER A 622 3.52 -33.17 -7.64
CA SER A 622 3.43 -34.62 -7.85
C SER A 622 2.11 -35.27 -7.39
N ASP A 623 1.11 -34.48 -7.00
CA ASP A 623 -0.20 -34.94 -6.48
C ASP A 623 -0.19 -35.66 -5.13
N ASP A 624 0.82 -35.36 -4.31
CA ASP A 624 0.95 -35.87 -2.94
C ASP A 624 0.58 -34.77 -1.92
N ALA A 625 -0.63 -34.23 -2.04
CA ALA A 625 -1.13 -33.18 -1.16
C ALA A 625 -1.17 -33.57 0.34
N PRO A 626 -1.57 -34.80 0.74
CA PRO A 626 -1.61 -35.18 2.16
C PRO A 626 -0.24 -35.09 2.85
N SER A 627 0.82 -35.55 2.17
CA SER A 627 2.18 -35.47 2.72
C SER A 627 2.70 -34.04 2.75
N ALA A 628 2.35 -33.22 1.76
CA ALA A 628 2.68 -31.80 1.73
C ALA A 628 2.06 -31.04 2.92
N VAL A 629 0.79 -31.31 3.23
CA VAL A 629 0.06 -30.71 4.37
C VAL A 629 0.73 -31.06 5.69
N GLU A 630 1.09 -32.33 5.91
CA GLU A 630 1.73 -32.76 7.15
C GLU A 630 3.15 -32.18 7.32
N GLU A 631 3.94 -32.12 6.24
CA GLU A 631 5.26 -31.50 6.26
C GLU A 631 5.19 -30.00 6.55
N LEU A 632 4.20 -29.31 5.98
CA LEU A 632 3.94 -27.89 6.22
C LEU A 632 3.43 -27.60 7.63
N ARG A 633 2.55 -28.45 8.19
CA ARG A 633 2.05 -28.31 9.57
C ARG A 633 3.21 -28.30 10.57
N ARG A 634 4.18 -29.20 10.39
CA ARG A 634 5.39 -29.22 11.23
C ARG A 634 6.25 -27.98 11.04
N LEU A 635 6.41 -27.50 9.81
CA LEU A 635 7.12 -26.24 9.55
C LEU A 635 6.45 -25.04 10.24
N GLN A 636 5.12 -25.00 10.30
CA GLN A 636 4.39 -23.94 11.00
C GLN A 636 4.59 -23.97 12.52
N GLU A 637 4.70 -25.17 13.11
CA GLU A 637 4.97 -25.33 14.54
C GLU A 637 6.40 -24.90 14.89
N GLU A 638 7.36 -25.16 14.01
CA GLU A 638 8.78 -24.85 14.20
C GLU A 638 9.12 -23.39 13.84
N HIS A 639 8.47 -22.82 12.83
CA HIS A 639 8.74 -21.50 12.25
C HIS A 639 7.44 -20.70 12.01
N PRO A 640 6.66 -20.38 13.06
CA PRO A 640 5.36 -19.72 12.92
C PRO A 640 5.45 -18.30 12.34
N ASP A 641 6.61 -17.66 12.50
CA ASP A 641 6.87 -16.29 12.06
C ASP A 641 7.36 -16.19 10.60
N ASP A 642 7.79 -17.30 9.99
CA ASP A 642 8.36 -17.25 8.63
C ASP A 642 7.27 -17.05 7.57
N TRP A 643 7.31 -15.89 6.90
CA TRP A 643 6.36 -15.54 5.85
C TRP A 643 6.34 -16.53 4.69
N ARG A 644 7.45 -17.22 4.40
CA ARG A 644 7.50 -18.24 3.33
C ARG A 644 6.66 -19.45 3.70
N VAL A 645 6.58 -19.80 4.99
CA VAL A 645 5.69 -20.85 5.49
C VAL A 645 4.24 -20.43 5.30
N VAL A 646 3.90 -19.16 5.54
CA VAL A 646 2.56 -18.58 5.30
C VAL A 646 2.23 -18.58 3.80
N TRP A 647 3.16 -18.23 2.93
CA TRP A 647 2.98 -18.35 1.48
C TRP A 647 2.66 -19.78 1.05
N HIS A 648 3.42 -20.76 1.55
CA HIS A 648 3.18 -22.18 1.23
C HIS A 648 1.89 -22.72 1.87
N ARG A 649 1.43 -22.14 2.99
CA ARG A 649 0.07 -22.37 3.53
C ARG A 649 -0.99 -21.92 2.55
N GLY A 650 -0.84 -20.73 1.97
CA GLY A 650 -1.73 -20.22 0.93
C GLY A 650 -1.80 -21.14 -0.29
N LEU A 651 -0.62 -21.56 -0.78
CA LEU A 651 -0.51 -22.49 -1.92
C LEU A 651 -1.17 -23.84 -1.65
N THR A 652 -0.85 -24.44 -0.50
CA THR A 652 -1.39 -25.75 -0.13
C THR A 652 -2.90 -25.69 0.02
N ALA A 653 -3.41 -24.63 0.67
CA ALA A 653 -4.84 -24.40 0.84
C ALA A 653 -5.59 -24.25 -0.49
N LEU A 654 -5.03 -23.52 -1.48
CA LEU A 654 -5.62 -23.44 -2.83
C LEU A 654 -5.70 -24.82 -3.51
N VAL A 655 -4.63 -25.60 -3.43
CA VAL A 655 -4.59 -26.95 -4.04
C VAL A 655 -5.59 -27.89 -3.35
N THR A 656 -5.75 -27.79 -2.03
CA THR A 656 -6.70 -28.60 -1.26
C THR A 656 -8.12 -28.03 -1.22
N ARG A 657 -8.40 -26.93 -1.95
CA ARG A 657 -9.70 -26.25 -2.03
C ARG A 657 -10.19 -25.66 -0.69
N ASP A 658 -9.27 -25.32 0.21
CA ASP A 658 -9.52 -24.43 1.36
C ASP A 658 -9.26 -22.97 0.94
N ASP A 659 -10.16 -22.46 0.10
CA ASP A 659 -10.02 -21.15 -0.54
C ASP A 659 -10.01 -20.00 0.49
N GLY A 660 -10.58 -20.23 1.68
CA GLY A 660 -10.61 -19.26 2.76
C GLY A 660 -9.27 -19.09 3.45
N THR A 661 -8.65 -20.19 3.86
CA THR A 661 -7.29 -20.17 4.42
C THR A 661 -6.28 -19.64 3.39
N ALA A 662 -6.48 -19.95 2.10
CA ALA A 662 -5.67 -19.42 1.03
C ALA A 662 -5.69 -17.89 0.98
N ALA A 663 -6.88 -17.28 0.90
CA ALA A 663 -7.04 -15.84 0.83
C ALA A 663 -6.41 -15.13 2.04
N LEU A 664 -6.65 -15.64 3.25
CA LEU A 664 -6.07 -15.07 4.48
C LEU A 664 -4.53 -15.17 4.51
N SER A 665 -3.97 -16.27 4.00
CA SER A 665 -2.52 -16.46 3.97
C SER A 665 -1.85 -15.50 2.99
N PHE A 666 -2.38 -15.35 1.77
CA PHE A 666 -1.83 -14.40 0.80
C PHE A 666 -2.07 -12.95 1.18
N ASP A 667 -3.18 -12.64 1.87
CA ASP A 667 -3.42 -11.30 2.39
C ASP A 667 -2.40 -10.91 3.46
N ALA A 668 -2.05 -11.84 4.36
CA ALA A 668 -1.01 -11.61 5.36
C ALA A 668 0.37 -11.36 4.71
N VAL A 669 0.68 -12.05 3.60
CA VAL A 669 1.90 -11.79 2.82
C VAL A 669 1.81 -10.43 2.10
N TYR A 670 0.63 -10.01 1.65
CA TYR A 670 0.45 -8.67 1.05
C TYR A 670 0.59 -7.54 2.09
N ASP A 671 0.08 -7.73 3.31
CA ASP A 671 0.29 -6.80 4.43
C ASP A 671 1.77 -6.67 4.77
N ALA A 672 2.51 -7.79 4.73
CA ALA A 672 3.95 -7.78 4.91
C ALA A 672 4.64 -7.08 3.72
N PHE A 673 4.32 -7.42 2.48
CA PHE A 673 5.05 -6.95 1.30
C PHE A 673 4.13 -6.19 0.33
N PRO A 674 3.75 -4.94 0.69
CA PRO A 674 2.80 -4.17 -0.09
C PRO A 674 3.33 -3.78 -1.47
N GLY A 675 4.64 -3.79 -1.69
CA GLY A 675 5.26 -3.48 -2.98
C GLY A 675 5.25 -4.65 -3.97
N GLU A 676 4.94 -5.87 -3.52
CA GLU A 676 5.11 -7.08 -4.34
C GLU A 676 3.88 -7.39 -5.22
N PRO A 677 4.07 -7.75 -6.51
CA PRO A 677 2.98 -8.18 -7.39
C PRO A 677 2.52 -9.62 -7.12
N ALA A 678 3.42 -10.49 -6.64
CA ALA A 678 3.13 -11.91 -6.40
C ALA A 678 1.94 -12.16 -5.45
N PRO A 679 1.85 -11.56 -4.25
CA PRO A 679 0.69 -11.74 -3.39
C PRO A 679 -0.60 -11.16 -3.97
N LYS A 680 -0.53 -10.08 -4.76
CA LYS A 680 -1.69 -9.49 -5.46
C LYS A 680 -2.22 -10.43 -6.53
N LEU A 681 -1.33 -11.08 -7.30
CA LEU A 681 -1.72 -12.09 -8.28
C LEU A 681 -2.40 -13.30 -7.59
N ALA A 682 -1.84 -13.76 -6.47
CA ALA A 682 -2.41 -14.85 -5.68
C ALA A 682 -3.80 -14.49 -5.12
N LEU A 683 -3.98 -13.26 -4.63
CA LEU A 683 -5.28 -12.76 -4.18
C LEU A 683 -6.28 -12.60 -5.33
N GLY A 684 -5.84 -12.27 -6.54
CA GLY A 684 -6.67 -12.31 -7.75
C GLY A 684 -7.22 -13.71 -8.02
N VAL A 685 -6.36 -14.73 -7.92
CA VAL A 685 -6.76 -16.15 -8.02
C VAL A 685 -7.75 -16.53 -6.91
N CYS A 686 -7.46 -16.19 -5.66
CA CYS A 686 -8.37 -16.47 -4.55
C CYS A 686 -9.74 -15.80 -4.73
N ALA A 687 -9.76 -14.53 -5.14
CA ALA A 687 -10.99 -13.79 -5.37
C ALA A 687 -11.83 -14.40 -6.51
N GLU A 688 -11.18 -14.85 -7.59
CA GLU A 688 -11.85 -15.52 -8.70
C GLU A 688 -12.52 -16.83 -8.22
N VAL A 689 -11.79 -17.65 -7.47
CA VAL A 689 -12.29 -18.93 -6.95
C VAL A 689 -13.43 -18.74 -5.94
N LEU A 690 -13.38 -17.68 -5.14
CA LEU A 690 -14.44 -17.29 -4.20
C LEU A 690 -15.65 -16.63 -4.90
N GLY A 691 -15.62 -16.47 -6.23
CA GLY A 691 -16.69 -15.85 -7.01
C GLY A 691 -16.78 -14.32 -6.86
N GLN A 692 -15.75 -13.68 -6.31
CA GLN A 692 -15.67 -12.23 -6.13
C GLN A 692 -15.05 -11.57 -7.37
N LEU A 693 -15.77 -11.62 -8.49
CA LEU A 693 -15.25 -11.25 -9.81
C LEU A 693 -14.73 -9.80 -9.89
N ASP A 694 -15.39 -8.86 -9.22
CA ASP A 694 -14.96 -7.45 -9.19
C ASP A 694 -13.59 -7.29 -8.51
N ASN A 695 -13.43 -7.92 -7.34
CA ASN A 695 -12.18 -7.94 -6.58
C ASN A 695 -11.05 -8.63 -7.37
N ALA A 696 -11.37 -9.74 -8.04
CA ALA A 696 -10.42 -10.45 -8.89
C ALA A 696 -9.95 -9.57 -10.06
N ALA A 697 -10.89 -8.86 -10.72
CA ALA A 697 -10.59 -7.94 -11.80
C ALA A 697 -9.71 -6.77 -11.33
N GLU A 698 -9.93 -6.24 -10.12
CA GLU A 698 -9.08 -5.19 -9.54
C GLU A 698 -7.64 -5.66 -9.35
N TYR A 699 -7.42 -6.83 -8.72
CA TYR A 699 -6.07 -7.36 -8.52
C TYR A 699 -5.36 -7.71 -9.82
N TYR A 700 -6.03 -8.41 -10.73
CA TYR A 700 -5.43 -8.73 -12.03
C TYR A 700 -5.10 -7.48 -12.83
N ARG A 701 -5.98 -6.47 -12.81
CA ARG A 701 -5.72 -5.18 -13.47
C ARG A 701 -4.54 -4.44 -12.82
N LEU A 702 -4.44 -4.43 -11.50
CA LEU A 702 -3.34 -3.77 -10.78
C LEU A 702 -1.99 -4.40 -11.16
N VAL A 703 -1.88 -5.73 -11.09
CA VAL A 703 -0.67 -6.46 -11.46
C VAL A 703 -0.33 -6.21 -12.92
N TRP A 704 -1.29 -6.37 -13.83
CA TRP A 704 -1.07 -6.23 -15.27
C TRP A 704 -0.71 -4.79 -15.70
N THR A 705 -1.29 -3.78 -15.06
CA THR A 705 -0.98 -2.37 -15.34
C THR A 705 0.43 -2.03 -14.89
N THR A 706 0.89 -2.64 -13.80
CA THR A 706 2.21 -2.37 -13.21
C THR A 706 3.32 -3.12 -13.96
N ASP A 707 3.14 -4.42 -14.19
CA ASP A 707 4.17 -5.27 -14.78
C ASP A 707 3.56 -6.31 -15.74
N GLN A 708 3.81 -6.13 -17.03
CA GLN A 708 3.31 -6.99 -18.11
C GLN A 708 4.10 -8.29 -18.29
N SER A 709 5.11 -8.56 -17.46
CA SER A 709 5.72 -9.89 -17.37
C SER A 709 4.77 -10.91 -16.72
N TYR A 710 3.81 -10.44 -15.91
CA TYR A 710 2.79 -11.28 -15.26
C TYR A 710 1.61 -11.59 -16.19
N VAL A 711 1.86 -12.37 -17.23
CA VAL A 711 0.87 -12.65 -18.28
C VAL A 711 -0.37 -13.39 -17.74
N SER A 712 -0.25 -14.18 -16.66
CA SER A 712 -1.43 -14.76 -16.00
C SER A 712 -2.43 -13.71 -15.53
N ALA A 713 -1.99 -12.49 -15.20
CA ALA A 713 -2.89 -11.42 -14.82
C ALA A 713 -3.74 -10.94 -16.01
N ALA A 714 -3.19 -10.89 -17.23
CA ALA A 714 -3.96 -10.52 -18.43
C ALA A 714 -5.06 -11.55 -18.74
N PHE A 715 -4.72 -12.84 -18.72
CA PHE A 715 -5.69 -13.91 -18.95
C PHE A 715 -6.72 -14.02 -17.82
N GLY A 716 -6.29 -13.88 -16.56
CA GLY A 716 -7.18 -13.81 -15.40
C GLY A 716 -8.17 -12.66 -15.51
N LEU A 717 -7.69 -11.44 -15.81
CA LEU A 717 -8.53 -10.26 -16.04
C LEU A 717 -9.54 -10.51 -17.16
N ALA A 718 -9.08 -11.04 -18.30
CA ALA A 718 -9.95 -11.32 -19.43
C ALA A 718 -11.04 -12.35 -19.11
N ARG A 719 -10.72 -13.37 -18.30
CA ARG A 719 -11.66 -14.41 -17.86
C ARG A 719 -12.74 -13.86 -16.94
N VAL A 720 -12.35 -13.10 -15.91
CA VAL A 720 -13.30 -12.52 -14.95
C VAL A 720 -14.19 -11.46 -15.60
N LEU A 721 -13.65 -10.67 -16.53
CA LEU A 721 -14.44 -9.69 -17.29
C LEU A 721 -15.45 -10.39 -18.23
N LEU A 722 -15.07 -11.50 -18.87
CA LEU A 722 -16.01 -12.31 -19.65
C LEU A 722 -17.13 -12.88 -18.77
N ALA A 723 -16.79 -13.39 -17.59
CA ALA A 723 -17.77 -13.92 -16.64
C ALA A 723 -18.70 -12.82 -16.10
N ALA A 724 -18.20 -11.59 -15.93
CA ALA A 724 -19.00 -10.42 -15.56
C ALA A 724 -19.81 -9.82 -16.73
N GLY A 725 -19.59 -10.27 -17.97
CA GLY A 725 -20.26 -9.79 -19.17
C GLY A 725 -19.56 -8.61 -19.88
N ASP A 726 -18.44 -8.12 -19.37
CA ASP A 726 -17.60 -7.09 -20.02
C ASP A 726 -16.66 -7.71 -21.07
N ARG A 727 -17.22 -7.98 -22.24
CA ARG A 727 -16.47 -8.53 -23.37
C ARG A 727 -15.45 -7.55 -23.94
N ALA A 728 -15.79 -6.26 -23.99
CA ALA A 728 -14.92 -5.24 -24.55
C ALA A 728 -13.65 -5.09 -23.70
N GLY A 729 -13.79 -5.02 -22.38
CA GLY A 729 -12.68 -5.01 -21.44
C GLY A 729 -11.83 -6.29 -21.50
N SER A 730 -12.47 -7.47 -21.65
CA SER A 730 -11.76 -8.73 -21.81
C SER A 730 -10.89 -8.76 -23.07
N VAL A 731 -11.44 -8.36 -24.21
CA VAL A 731 -10.70 -8.27 -25.47
C VAL A 731 -9.56 -7.26 -25.34
N ALA A 732 -9.80 -6.08 -24.76
CA ALA A 732 -8.74 -5.09 -24.54
C ALA A 732 -7.60 -5.62 -23.66
N ALA A 733 -7.91 -6.38 -22.60
CA ALA A 733 -6.89 -7.01 -21.75
C ALA A 733 -6.02 -8.00 -22.56
N LEU A 734 -6.63 -8.89 -23.33
CA LEU A 734 -5.90 -9.84 -24.18
C LEU A 734 -5.09 -9.15 -25.28
N GLU A 735 -5.64 -8.09 -25.86
CA GLU A 735 -4.98 -7.33 -26.91
C GLU A 735 -3.86 -6.42 -26.41
N SER A 736 -3.78 -6.18 -25.10
CA SER A 736 -2.66 -5.46 -24.49
C SER A 736 -1.42 -6.33 -24.28
N VAL A 737 -1.51 -7.66 -24.46
CA VAL A 737 -0.36 -8.56 -24.39
C VAL A 737 0.63 -8.21 -25.51
N PRO A 738 1.90 -7.91 -25.20
CA PRO A 738 2.88 -7.44 -26.17
C PRO A 738 3.33 -8.54 -27.13
N GLU A 739 3.70 -8.17 -28.36
CA GLU A 739 4.20 -9.09 -29.41
C GLU A 739 5.45 -9.86 -29.00
N SER A 740 6.25 -9.32 -28.07
CA SER A 740 7.43 -9.99 -27.52
C SER A 740 7.09 -11.14 -26.56
N SER A 741 5.83 -11.27 -26.12
CA SER A 741 5.41 -12.35 -25.23
C SER A 741 5.25 -13.67 -26.00
N ILE A 742 5.76 -14.76 -25.42
CA ILE A 742 5.54 -16.12 -25.94
C ILE A 742 4.04 -16.49 -26.00
N HIS A 743 3.20 -15.80 -25.23
CA HIS A 743 1.76 -16.01 -25.16
C HIS A 743 0.96 -15.06 -26.06
N TYR A 744 1.61 -14.22 -26.87
CA TYR A 744 0.94 -13.28 -27.77
C TYR A 744 -0.07 -13.99 -28.68
N THR A 745 0.36 -15.04 -29.38
CA THR A 745 -0.52 -15.81 -30.26
C THR A 745 -1.73 -16.38 -29.52
N ALA A 746 -1.51 -16.93 -28.32
CA ALA A 746 -2.59 -17.47 -27.49
C ALA A 746 -3.57 -16.37 -27.06
N ALA A 747 -3.07 -15.20 -26.68
CA ALA A 747 -3.90 -14.05 -26.29
C ALA A 747 -4.74 -13.54 -27.47
N ARG A 748 -4.16 -13.46 -28.67
CA ARG A 748 -4.90 -13.07 -29.88
C ARG A 748 -5.95 -14.11 -30.28
N VAL A 749 -5.63 -15.40 -30.17
CA VAL A 749 -6.60 -16.48 -30.39
C VAL A 749 -7.77 -16.35 -29.39
N ALA A 750 -7.47 -16.12 -28.12
CA ALA A 750 -8.48 -15.94 -27.08
C ALA A 750 -9.34 -14.69 -27.34
N ALA A 751 -8.77 -13.58 -27.81
CA ALA A 751 -9.50 -12.35 -28.12
C ALA A 751 -10.48 -12.54 -29.29
N VAL A 752 -10.09 -13.26 -30.35
CA VAL A 752 -11.01 -13.64 -31.44
C VAL A 752 -12.21 -14.41 -30.91
N ARG A 753 -11.96 -15.39 -30.03
CA ARG A 753 -13.03 -16.20 -29.42
C ARG A 753 -13.91 -15.37 -28.48
N ALA A 754 -13.32 -14.50 -27.66
CA ALA A 754 -14.01 -13.64 -26.72
C ALA A 754 -15.01 -12.68 -27.41
N ARG A 755 -14.67 -12.18 -28.61
CA ARG A 755 -15.57 -11.35 -29.45
C ARG A 755 -16.82 -12.10 -29.91
N LEU A 756 -16.66 -13.33 -30.37
CA LEU A 756 -17.67 -14.02 -31.17
C LEU A 756 -18.51 -15.04 -30.38
N ARG A 757 -17.89 -15.76 -29.44
CA ARG A 757 -18.52 -16.93 -28.80
C ARG A 757 -19.61 -16.54 -27.81
N GLY A 758 -20.72 -17.27 -27.88
CA GLY A 758 -21.85 -17.11 -26.95
C GLY A 758 -22.62 -15.81 -27.13
N ARG A 759 -22.46 -15.16 -28.29
CA ARG A 759 -23.26 -14.00 -28.73
C ARG A 759 -24.50 -14.50 -29.46
N ALA A 760 -25.62 -13.81 -29.29
CA ALA A 760 -26.80 -14.08 -30.07
C ALA A 760 -26.61 -13.56 -31.51
N PRO A 761 -27.02 -14.30 -32.55
CA PRO A 761 -26.87 -13.88 -33.95
C PRO A 761 -27.52 -12.53 -34.30
N GLN A 762 -28.49 -12.07 -33.50
CA GLN A 762 -29.21 -10.81 -33.70
C GLN A 762 -28.44 -9.58 -33.19
N GLU A 763 -27.35 -9.78 -32.45
CA GLU A 763 -26.58 -8.68 -31.90
C GLU A 763 -25.79 -7.93 -33.00
N PRO A 764 -25.45 -6.64 -32.82
CA PRO A 764 -24.65 -5.89 -33.78
C PRO A 764 -23.19 -6.37 -33.77
N LEU A 765 -22.89 -7.40 -34.55
CA LEU A 765 -21.60 -8.12 -34.54
C LEU A 765 -20.63 -7.67 -35.65
N LEU A 766 -21.02 -6.76 -36.54
CA LEU A 766 -20.24 -6.46 -37.75
C LEU A 766 -18.81 -5.99 -37.45
N ASP A 767 -18.64 -5.10 -36.47
CA ASP A 767 -17.32 -4.57 -36.11
C ASP A 767 -16.45 -5.64 -35.42
N ASP A 768 -17.05 -6.44 -34.54
CA ASP A 768 -16.40 -7.60 -33.89
C ASP A 768 -15.96 -8.66 -34.91
N LEU A 769 -16.81 -8.96 -35.91
CA LEU A 769 -16.51 -9.90 -36.99
C LEU A 769 -15.35 -9.41 -37.86
N ARG A 770 -15.36 -8.12 -38.22
CA ARG A 770 -14.28 -7.50 -39.00
C ARG A 770 -12.97 -7.46 -38.21
N ALA A 771 -13.03 -7.12 -36.92
CA ALA A 771 -11.86 -7.13 -36.05
C ALA A 771 -11.30 -8.55 -35.90
N ALA A 772 -12.15 -9.55 -35.69
CA ALA A 772 -11.76 -10.95 -35.63
C ALA A 772 -11.13 -11.44 -36.94
N ALA A 773 -11.70 -11.10 -38.10
CA ALA A 773 -11.13 -11.48 -39.40
C ALA A 773 -9.74 -10.84 -39.63
N ARG A 774 -9.60 -9.54 -39.39
CA ARG A 774 -8.29 -8.85 -39.49
C ARG A 774 -7.25 -9.51 -38.60
N GLN A 775 -7.62 -9.86 -37.37
CA GLN A 775 -6.71 -10.50 -36.43
C GLN A 775 -6.27 -11.91 -36.87
N VAL A 776 -7.15 -12.68 -37.50
CA VAL A 776 -6.78 -13.98 -38.10
C VAL A 776 -5.80 -13.78 -39.27
N GLU A 777 -6.02 -12.77 -40.12
CA GLU A 777 -5.11 -12.41 -41.21
C GLU A 777 -3.74 -11.92 -40.69
N ASP A 778 -3.71 -11.14 -39.62
CA ASP A 778 -2.50 -10.66 -38.95
C ASP A 778 -1.70 -11.82 -38.38
N LEU A 779 -2.36 -12.73 -37.66
CA LEU A 779 -1.73 -13.93 -37.13
C LEU A 779 -1.17 -14.83 -38.24
N GLN A 780 -1.87 -14.95 -39.37
CA GLN A 780 -1.34 -15.67 -40.53
C GLN A 780 -0.03 -15.06 -41.04
N ARG A 781 0.07 -13.73 -41.10
CA ARG A 781 1.32 -13.04 -41.50
C ARG A 781 2.47 -13.31 -40.51
N LEU A 782 2.15 -13.54 -39.25
CA LEU A 782 3.10 -13.92 -38.19
C LEU A 782 3.39 -15.43 -38.13
N GLY A 783 2.91 -16.23 -39.09
CA GLY A 783 3.21 -17.65 -39.18
C GLY A 783 2.32 -18.56 -38.33
N LEU A 784 1.07 -18.15 -38.06
CA LEU A 784 0.08 -19.01 -37.40
C LEU A 784 -0.04 -20.37 -38.08
N ASP A 785 -0.07 -21.43 -37.27
CA ASP A 785 -0.29 -22.79 -37.75
C ASP A 785 -1.54 -22.90 -38.63
N THR A 786 -1.44 -23.66 -39.73
CA THR A 786 -2.50 -23.72 -40.74
C THR A 786 -3.77 -24.37 -40.18
N ARG A 787 -3.65 -25.38 -39.31
CA ARG A 787 -4.82 -26.02 -38.70
C ARG A 787 -5.53 -25.05 -37.76
N LEU A 788 -4.79 -24.34 -36.92
CA LEU A 788 -5.36 -23.34 -36.02
C LEU A 788 -5.98 -22.15 -36.78
N ARG A 789 -5.35 -21.69 -37.87
CA ARG A 789 -5.90 -20.67 -38.76
C ARG A 789 -7.27 -21.09 -39.28
N GLU A 790 -7.38 -22.27 -39.89
CA GLU A 790 -8.64 -22.72 -40.45
C GLU A 790 -9.72 -22.94 -39.38
N GLN A 791 -9.35 -23.36 -38.17
CA GLN A 791 -10.29 -23.42 -37.04
C GLN A 791 -10.86 -22.03 -36.73
N LEU A 792 -10.01 -21.00 -36.60
CA LEU A 792 -10.48 -19.64 -36.36
C LEU A 792 -11.30 -19.09 -37.53
N SER A 793 -10.89 -19.35 -38.77
CA SER A 793 -11.66 -18.99 -39.96
C SER A 793 -13.07 -19.59 -39.93
N THR A 794 -13.21 -20.86 -39.52
CA THR A 794 -14.55 -21.44 -39.38
C THR A 794 -15.38 -20.73 -38.31
N GLU A 795 -14.79 -20.39 -37.16
CA GLU A 795 -15.50 -19.67 -36.08
C GLU A 795 -15.97 -18.27 -36.55
N VAL A 796 -15.11 -17.52 -37.26
CA VAL A 796 -15.44 -16.19 -37.80
C VAL A 796 -16.52 -16.26 -38.88
N LEU A 797 -16.33 -17.12 -39.88
CA LEU A 797 -17.26 -17.25 -41.01
C LEU A 797 -18.60 -17.83 -40.58
N GLY A 798 -18.60 -18.75 -39.63
CA GLY A 798 -19.82 -19.36 -39.09
C GLY A 798 -20.64 -18.38 -38.26
N SER A 799 -19.99 -17.57 -37.42
CA SER A 799 -20.63 -16.47 -36.70
C SER A 799 -21.19 -15.41 -37.65
N ALA A 800 -20.46 -15.08 -38.73
CA ALA A 800 -20.93 -14.18 -39.76
C ALA A 800 -22.15 -14.74 -40.51
N LEU A 801 -22.16 -16.04 -40.82
CA LEU A 801 -23.28 -16.70 -41.49
C LEU A 801 -24.54 -16.66 -40.62
N ASP A 802 -24.41 -16.97 -39.34
CA ASP A 802 -25.52 -16.88 -38.38
C ASP A 802 -26.06 -15.44 -38.29
N TRP A 803 -25.18 -14.44 -38.24
CA TRP A 803 -25.55 -13.03 -38.21
C TRP A 803 -26.32 -12.59 -39.47
N VAL A 804 -25.82 -12.97 -40.67
CA VAL A 804 -26.52 -12.71 -41.94
C VAL A 804 -27.89 -13.39 -42.00
N LEU A 805 -27.97 -14.67 -41.59
CA LEU A 805 -29.21 -15.44 -41.61
C LEU A 805 -30.25 -14.89 -40.61
N ALA A 806 -29.81 -14.43 -39.43
CA ALA A 806 -30.68 -13.81 -38.44
C ALA A 806 -31.23 -12.46 -38.93
N GLY A 807 -30.39 -11.65 -39.59
CA GLY A 807 -30.80 -10.39 -40.20
C GLY A 807 -31.78 -10.56 -41.38
N GLN A 808 -31.80 -11.72 -42.03
CA GLN A 808 -32.81 -12.07 -43.04
C GLN A 808 -34.15 -12.54 -42.44
N GLN A 809 -34.16 -13.01 -41.19
CA GLN A 809 -35.35 -13.52 -40.49
C GLN A 809 -36.09 -12.45 -39.68
N GLY A 810 -35.44 -11.32 -39.35
CA GLY A 810 -36.04 -10.17 -38.66
C GLY A 810 -36.06 -8.91 -39.53
N ALA A 811 -37.24 -8.39 -39.85
CA ALA A 811 -37.40 -7.17 -40.62
C ALA A 811 -36.99 -5.92 -39.82
N ALA A 812 -35.75 -5.45 -40.03
CA ALA A 812 -35.29 -4.05 -40.09
C ALA A 812 -33.79 -3.97 -39.71
N GLY A 813 -32.92 -3.68 -40.68
CA GLY A 813 -31.59 -3.12 -40.37
C GLY A 813 -30.35 -3.74 -41.01
N VAL A 814 -30.45 -4.78 -41.86
CA VAL A 814 -29.32 -5.15 -42.72
C VAL A 814 -29.35 -4.23 -43.94
N PRO A 815 -28.26 -3.51 -44.28
CA PRO A 815 -28.21 -2.75 -45.53
C PRO A 815 -28.54 -3.69 -46.68
N SER A 816 -29.52 -3.33 -47.51
CA SER A 816 -29.84 -4.08 -48.73
C SER A 816 -28.57 -4.33 -49.54
N ALA A 817 -28.51 -5.47 -50.23
CA ALA A 817 -27.40 -6.03 -51.00
C ALA A 817 -26.79 -5.16 -52.13
N GLN A 818 -26.79 -3.83 -52.00
CA GLN A 818 -26.28 -2.86 -52.98
C GLN A 818 -25.17 -1.95 -52.43
N SER A 819 -24.80 -2.02 -51.14
CA SER A 819 -23.55 -1.43 -50.67
C SER A 819 -22.45 -2.49 -50.68
N ALA A 820 -21.39 -2.28 -51.48
CA ALA A 820 -20.19 -3.12 -51.53
C ALA A 820 -19.52 -3.15 -50.16
N THR A 821 -19.96 -4.07 -49.31
CA THR A 821 -19.43 -4.25 -47.97
C THR A 821 -18.16 -5.09 -48.13
N PRO A 822 -16.97 -4.62 -47.70
CA PRO A 822 -15.74 -5.39 -47.84
C PRO A 822 -15.90 -6.76 -47.19
N GLY A 823 -15.43 -7.80 -47.88
CA GLY A 823 -15.56 -9.20 -47.46
C GLY A 823 -14.82 -9.54 -46.15
N LEU A 824 -15.17 -10.67 -45.54
CA LEU A 824 -14.46 -11.26 -44.40
C LEU A 824 -13.57 -12.40 -44.89
N LEU A 825 -12.27 -12.38 -44.56
CA LEU A 825 -11.31 -13.43 -44.93
C LEU A 825 -11.31 -13.73 -46.44
N GLY A 826 -11.41 -12.67 -47.26
CA GLY A 826 -11.48 -12.76 -48.72
C GLY A 826 -12.79 -13.34 -49.28
N ARG A 827 -13.88 -13.38 -48.50
CA ARG A 827 -15.21 -13.84 -48.91
C ARG A 827 -16.26 -12.74 -48.79
N ASP A 828 -17.17 -12.69 -49.75
CA ASP A 828 -18.29 -11.75 -49.71
C ASP A 828 -19.16 -11.98 -48.47
N LEU A 829 -19.66 -10.89 -47.88
CA LEU A 829 -20.50 -10.92 -46.68
C LEU A 829 -21.97 -11.23 -47.04
N ASP A 830 -22.19 -12.32 -47.76
CA ASP A 830 -23.51 -12.84 -48.11
C ASP A 830 -23.59 -14.35 -47.80
N GLU A 831 -24.82 -14.90 -47.76
CA GLU A 831 -25.05 -16.31 -47.40
C GLU A 831 -24.23 -17.27 -48.29
N ARG A 832 -24.05 -16.94 -49.57
CA ARG A 832 -23.36 -17.77 -50.55
C ARG A 832 -21.85 -17.77 -50.34
N GLY A 833 -21.25 -16.59 -50.20
CA GLY A 833 -19.82 -16.37 -50.01
C GLY A 833 -19.32 -16.95 -48.68
N LEU A 834 -20.09 -16.74 -47.61
CA LEU A 834 -19.76 -17.27 -46.29
C LEU A 834 -19.82 -18.81 -46.24
N ARG A 835 -20.85 -19.41 -46.86
CA ARG A 835 -20.95 -20.87 -47.01
C ARG A 835 -19.81 -21.47 -47.83
N PHE A 836 -19.43 -20.82 -48.92
CA PHE A 836 -18.28 -21.24 -49.73
C PHE A 836 -16.97 -21.18 -48.93
N GLY A 837 -16.79 -20.12 -48.14
CA GLY A 837 -15.66 -19.99 -47.21
C GLY A 837 -15.61 -21.11 -46.18
N LEU A 838 -16.73 -21.40 -45.52
CA LEU A 838 -16.84 -22.49 -44.55
C LEU A 838 -16.57 -23.87 -45.15
N GLU A 839 -17.15 -24.17 -46.32
CA GLU A 839 -16.86 -25.41 -47.04
C GLU A 839 -15.36 -25.56 -47.31
N HIS A 840 -14.72 -24.49 -47.79
CA HIS A 840 -13.29 -24.49 -48.07
C HIS A 840 -12.46 -24.79 -46.81
N SER A 841 -12.71 -24.07 -45.71
CA SER A 841 -11.98 -24.25 -44.45
C SER A 841 -12.17 -25.65 -43.86
N TYR A 842 -13.39 -26.20 -43.89
CA TYR A 842 -13.63 -27.58 -43.44
C TYR A 842 -12.92 -28.63 -44.31
N ARG A 843 -12.85 -28.43 -45.64
CA ARG A 843 -12.08 -29.31 -46.54
C ARG A 843 -10.57 -29.23 -46.28
N VAL A 844 -10.05 -28.06 -45.92
CA VAL A 844 -8.64 -27.91 -45.51
C VAL A 844 -8.40 -28.64 -44.19
N LEU A 845 -9.25 -28.42 -43.17
CA LEU A 845 -9.16 -29.13 -41.88
C LEU A 845 -9.24 -30.64 -42.05
N ALA A 846 -10.11 -31.14 -42.94
CA ALA A 846 -10.21 -32.57 -43.23
C ALA A 846 -8.93 -33.16 -43.84
N ARG A 847 -8.18 -32.37 -44.64
CA ARG A 847 -6.89 -32.79 -45.19
C ARG A 847 -5.80 -32.83 -44.13
N LEU A 848 -5.89 -31.98 -43.11
CA LEU A 848 -4.96 -31.88 -41.98
C LEU A 848 -5.32 -32.79 -40.80
N ALA A 849 -6.42 -33.55 -40.88
CA ALA A 849 -6.87 -34.41 -39.79
C ALA A 849 -6.07 -35.71 -39.72
N ASP A 850 -5.48 -35.99 -38.56
CA ASP A 850 -4.65 -37.18 -38.32
C ASP A 850 -5.47 -38.48 -38.22
N GLN A 851 -6.73 -38.37 -37.80
CA GLN A 851 -7.63 -39.50 -37.56
C GLN A 851 -8.70 -39.59 -38.64
N GLY A 852 -8.89 -40.80 -39.19
CA GLY A 852 -9.88 -41.05 -40.25
C GLY A 852 -11.31 -40.67 -39.85
N ARG A 853 -11.70 -40.86 -38.59
CA ARG A 853 -13.01 -40.47 -38.07
C ARG A 853 -13.22 -38.96 -38.10
N THR A 854 -12.28 -38.19 -37.55
CA THR A 854 -12.34 -36.71 -37.57
C THR A 854 -12.36 -36.16 -39.00
N ARG A 855 -11.62 -36.80 -39.92
CA ARG A 855 -11.65 -36.45 -41.34
C ARG A 855 -13.04 -36.63 -41.95
N ILE A 856 -13.72 -37.73 -41.67
CA ILE A 856 -15.09 -37.99 -42.15
C ILE A 856 -16.04 -36.93 -41.59
N GLU A 857 -16.00 -36.67 -40.29
CA GLU A 857 -16.85 -35.66 -39.64
C GLU A 857 -16.67 -34.25 -40.25
N LEU A 858 -15.43 -33.85 -40.54
CA LEU A 858 -15.12 -32.57 -41.18
C LEU A 858 -15.58 -32.49 -42.65
N VAL A 859 -15.48 -33.60 -43.40
CA VAL A 859 -16.01 -33.67 -44.78
C VAL A 859 -17.54 -33.60 -44.78
N GLU A 860 -18.20 -34.27 -43.84
CA GLU A 860 -19.65 -34.18 -43.68
C GLU A 860 -20.10 -32.74 -43.37
N ARG A 861 -19.39 -32.04 -42.47
CA ARG A 861 -19.60 -30.61 -42.20
C ARG A 861 -19.42 -29.76 -43.46
N ALA A 862 -18.36 -29.96 -44.23
CA ALA A 862 -18.15 -29.25 -45.49
C ALA A 862 -19.31 -29.47 -46.48
N ASN A 863 -19.80 -30.70 -46.59
CA ASN A 863 -20.90 -31.04 -47.49
C ASN A 863 -22.23 -30.41 -47.05
N ARG A 864 -22.50 -30.28 -45.74
CA ARG A 864 -23.70 -29.60 -45.22
C ARG A 864 -23.75 -28.13 -45.60
N LEU A 865 -22.60 -27.46 -45.62
CA LEU A 865 -22.48 -26.03 -45.87
C LEU A 865 -22.25 -25.67 -47.34
N ARG A 866 -22.23 -26.65 -48.25
CA ARG A 866 -22.01 -26.45 -49.68
C ARG A 866 -23.09 -25.54 -50.31
N PRO A 867 -22.72 -24.43 -50.98
CA PRO A 867 -23.68 -23.58 -51.69
C PRO A 867 -24.35 -24.34 -52.85
N ARG A 868 -25.66 -24.22 -53.01
CA ARG A 868 -26.37 -24.77 -54.18
C ARG A 868 -25.98 -24.01 -55.43
N THR A 869 -25.34 -24.69 -56.37
CA THR A 869 -25.25 -24.26 -57.77
C THR A 869 -26.50 -24.81 -58.47
N TRP A 870 -27.37 -23.93 -58.96
CA TRP A 870 -28.39 -24.35 -59.92
C TRP A 870 -27.64 -24.73 -61.20
N VAL A 871 -27.74 -26.00 -61.59
CA VAL A 871 -27.31 -26.50 -62.89
C VAL A 871 -28.52 -26.50 -63.81
#